data_AF-A0AA42AZ87-F1
#
_entry.id   AF-A0AA42AZ87-F1
#
_cell.length_a   1.000
_cell.length_b   1.000
_cell.length_c   1.000
_cell.angle_alpha   90.00
_cell.angle_beta   90.00
_cell.angle_gamma   90.00
#
_symmetry.space_group_name_H-M   'P 1'
#
loop_
_entity.id
_entity.type
_entity.pdbx_description
1 polymer ?
#
loop_
_entity_poly.entity_id
_entity_poly.type
_entity_poly.pdbx_seq_one_letter_code
_entity_poly.pdbx_strand_id
1 'polypeptide(L)'
;MSHLGTRTIDCVPQSLLDRISSKRKLDEYDEEEDYPDLVYVKMKRDEFDANFDVKTRVLDQSVSSYSSSSSSSRYVGSSSKTLHFFVRNISGGNTKVIHANSDDTVESVHEQIRKMTGIPVFEQGLIYRGRQLQMDKTLEDYSIQNDAQLQLVGKMRSTEYPRTWKVVNKLISTICSLCRGERRANTIVIDVKAFIEIASIFKIRKDSDQSFSHVQIFVSAGAAAALVMMFVSPITGNKESAEEAIQLFLNPTLDTETKELQTHSVPIILEFCKLLSKTSQDNPLYISCRNTLGTMLETIQVVHRSRCFNYAEASVVIQELFPFVSELGRKVIKGLEFSINSPPIAVMSLLGDVRDFNAFLIPLRNAIVDQLGGMGHLPICLDDLRPCYIVELGSLHVIFLEMLEKIDECLKIMEIPVSRSTGEIDGLRSGWGQYLSILKALNTLSKLYKGAEENVLSVLRLRQVALNALIRISRRSDDHRWILEHKDLTSFESRRHLTLMLLPELKDEYEHLFEMLIDREQLLAESFEYISKADVKDLHGGGLFMEFKNEEATGPGVLREWFCLVCQAIFNPQNALFLACPDDNRRFFPNPASDVDPLHLEYFRFCGRIIALSLVHKVQVGIVFDRTFFLQLAEGTVSLEDVRDADPLFYSSCKKILEMDTEILDSDALGLTFVREIEKLGSRTTVELCPGGNNIVLNSKNREAYVNLLVQHRFVNSVSDQVREFAEGFSEIMCDKSLRAFFFRSLELKDLDQMLHGSDRAICVEDWKAHTEYNGCRETDSQIIWFWKIVEGMSVEQRRVLLFFWTSVKYLPVEGFGGLQSRLYLYRTPESHERLPSAHTCFYRLCLPRYKSEAKMQESLQIITQEHLSCSFGIW
;
A
#
# COMPACT_ATOMS: atom_id res chain seq x y z
N MET A 1 -5.08 57.73 39.24
CA MET A 1 -4.56 57.03 40.42
C MET A 1 -4.07 55.67 39.93
N SER A 2 -2.78 55.50 39.59
CA SER A 2 -1.61 55.30 40.49
C SER A 2 -1.63 53.89 41.11
N HIS A 3 -0.67 52.97 40.91
CA HIS A 3 0.71 53.10 40.38
C HIS A 3 1.17 51.85 39.60
N LEU A 4 2.09 52.08 38.63
CA LEU A 4 3.37 51.41 38.35
C LEU A 4 3.53 49.87 38.54
N GLY A 5 4.34 49.17 37.72
CA GLY A 5 5.46 49.71 36.92
C GLY A 5 5.82 48.91 35.66
N THR A 6 6.53 49.62 34.79
CA THR A 6 7.07 49.19 33.50
C THR A 6 8.46 48.56 33.63
N ARG A 7 8.83 47.70 32.66
CA ARG A 7 10.12 47.80 31.94
C ARG A 7 10.13 46.99 30.65
N THR A 8 10.16 47.71 29.53
CA THR A 8 10.67 47.28 28.22
C THR A 8 12.21 47.32 28.22
N ILE A 9 12.85 46.70 27.20
CA ILE A 9 13.86 47.28 26.28
C ILE A 9 14.81 46.20 25.67
N ASP A 10 14.82 46.18 24.33
CA ASP A 10 15.85 45.90 23.30
C ASP A 10 16.67 44.58 23.22
N CYS A 11 16.29 43.75 22.25
CA CYS A 11 16.91 43.59 20.92
C CYS A 11 18.46 43.53 20.66
N VAL A 12 18.87 42.37 20.10
CA VAL A 12 19.75 42.21 18.87
C VAL A 12 21.27 42.43 19.13
N PRO A 13 22.23 41.97 18.28
CA PRO A 13 22.75 40.60 18.20
C PRO A 13 24.31 40.53 18.30
N GLN A 14 24.94 39.34 18.24
CA GLN A 14 26.26 39.23 17.59
C GLN A 14 26.63 37.81 17.12
N SER A 15 27.54 37.75 16.16
CA SER A 15 27.78 36.64 15.25
C SER A 15 29.25 36.21 15.18
N LEU A 16 29.46 35.04 14.54
CA LEU A 16 30.66 34.60 13.81
C LEU A 16 31.89 34.04 14.56
N LEU A 17 32.33 32.88 14.04
CA LEU A 17 33.68 32.28 14.04
C LEU A 17 34.18 31.78 15.42
N ASP A 18 34.49 30.49 15.57
CA ASP A 18 35.66 29.89 14.90
C ASP A 18 35.48 28.46 14.35
N ARG A 19 36.25 28.16 13.30
CA ARG A 19 36.53 26.80 12.81
C ARG A 19 37.86 26.33 13.39
N ILE A 20 37.98 25.06 13.82
CA ILE A 20 39.23 24.28 13.75
C ILE A 20 38.91 22.77 13.70
N SER A 21 39.75 22.01 13.00
CA SER A 21 39.57 20.59 12.69
C SER A 21 40.59 19.68 13.38
N SER A 22 40.16 18.49 13.83
CA SER A 22 41.00 17.28 14.04
C SER A 22 40.06 16.11 14.32
N LYS A 23 39.88 15.06 13.50
CA LYS A 23 40.82 14.05 12.98
C LYS A 23 41.68 13.32 14.04
N ARG A 24 41.32 12.03 14.21
CA ARG A 24 42.12 10.83 14.57
C ARG A 24 42.31 10.44 16.03
N LYS A 25 41.99 9.15 16.25
CA LYS A 25 42.66 8.16 17.13
C LYS A 25 42.55 8.43 18.64
N LEU A 26 42.67 7.45 19.53
CA LEU A 26 42.56 5.98 19.63
C LEU A 26 42.88 5.73 21.14
N ASP A 27 42.94 4.49 21.60
CA ASP A 27 43.39 4.12 22.96
C ASP A 27 42.34 4.47 24.06
N GLU A 28 42.19 3.74 25.16
CA GLU A 28 42.44 2.33 25.55
C GLU A 28 41.82 2.21 26.96
N TYR A 29 41.14 1.12 27.30
CA TYR A 29 40.97 0.67 28.70
C TYR A 29 40.49 -0.78 28.72
N ASP A 30 41.44 -1.69 28.91
CA ASP A 30 41.21 -3.09 29.25
C ASP A 30 40.99 -3.25 30.76
N GLU A 31 40.16 -4.21 31.15
CA GLU A 31 40.32 -4.95 32.41
C GLU A 31 40.20 -6.46 32.11
N GLU A 32 41.24 -7.22 32.47
CA GLU A 32 41.38 -8.66 32.26
C GLU A 32 40.88 -9.47 33.48
N GLU A 33 40.25 -10.63 33.26
CA GLU A 33 40.31 -11.78 34.20
C GLU A 33 40.41 -13.11 33.40
N ASP A 34 41.48 -13.89 33.65
CA ASP A 34 41.71 -15.27 33.15
C ASP A 34 41.24 -16.31 34.23
N TYR A 35 41.06 -17.63 34.06
CA TYR A 35 41.80 -18.72 33.40
C TYR A 35 40.89 -19.99 33.39
N PRO A 36 41.27 -21.16 32.81
CA PRO A 36 42.19 -21.48 31.71
C PRO A 36 41.65 -22.57 30.72
N ASP A 37 42.50 -22.94 29.75
CA ASP A 37 42.46 -24.05 28.76
C ASP A 37 41.71 -25.37 29.06
N LEU A 38 41.22 -26.03 27.98
CA LEU A 38 41.64 -27.40 27.61
C LEU A 38 41.23 -27.85 26.17
N VAL A 39 42.20 -27.74 25.24
CA VAL A 39 42.58 -28.66 24.14
C VAL A 39 41.49 -29.30 23.24
N TYR A 40 41.60 -29.01 21.94
CA TYR A 40 40.93 -29.69 20.82
C TYR A 40 41.37 -31.15 20.58
N VAL A 41 40.43 -32.02 20.18
CA VAL A 41 40.70 -33.09 19.20
C VAL A 41 39.63 -33.07 18.11
N LYS A 42 40.08 -33.06 16.85
CA LYS A 42 39.27 -32.92 15.63
C LYS A 42 39.30 -34.25 14.87
N MET A 43 38.15 -34.82 14.52
CA MET A 43 38.06 -35.90 13.52
C MET A 43 37.00 -35.59 12.46
N LYS A 44 37.18 -36.18 11.27
CA LYS A 44 36.70 -35.67 9.98
C LYS A 44 35.21 -35.95 9.73
N ARG A 45 34.60 -35.09 8.91
CA ARG A 45 33.49 -35.46 8.01
C ARG A 45 34.06 -36.29 6.87
N ASP A 46 33.37 -37.36 6.51
CA ASP A 46 33.38 -37.91 5.15
C ASP A 46 31.94 -37.77 4.61
N GLU A 47 31.83 -37.34 3.36
CA GLU A 47 30.57 -37.10 2.64
C GLU A 47 30.14 -38.36 1.88
N PHE A 48 28.83 -38.60 1.76
CA PHE A 48 28.30 -39.48 0.71
C PHE A 48 26.90 -39.02 0.28
N ASP A 49 26.81 -38.61 -0.99
CA ASP A 49 25.55 -38.33 -1.68
C ASP A 49 24.78 -39.62 -2.02
N ALA A 50 23.44 -39.55 -1.97
CA ALA A 50 22.57 -40.48 -2.69
C ALA A 50 21.20 -39.84 -3.00
N ASN A 51 21.05 -39.30 -4.21
CA ASN A 51 19.74 -39.03 -4.81
C ASN A 51 18.97 -40.34 -5.00
N PHE A 52 17.65 -40.34 -4.76
CA PHE A 52 16.75 -41.31 -5.40
C PHE A 52 15.39 -40.71 -5.77
N ASP A 53 15.16 -40.61 -7.08
CA ASP A 53 13.84 -40.38 -7.68
C ASP A 53 12.88 -41.54 -7.35
N VAL A 54 11.60 -41.22 -7.14
CA VAL A 54 10.51 -42.21 -7.15
C VAL A 54 9.44 -41.80 -8.17
N LYS A 55 9.45 -42.48 -9.32
CA LYS A 55 8.32 -42.43 -10.27
C LYS A 55 7.26 -43.46 -9.90
N THR A 56 6.01 -43.01 -9.93
CA THR A 56 4.79 -43.81 -9.81
C THR A 56 4.65 -44.86 -10.92
N ARG A 57 4.07 -46.03 -10.58
CA ARG A 57 3.17 -46.77 -11.47
C ARG A 57 2.22 -47.69 -10.70
N VAL A 58 1.07 -47.92 -11.32
CA VAL A 58 -0.14 -48.56 -10.79
C VAL A 58 -0.27 -49.98 -11.39
N LEU A 59 -0.77 -50.97 -10.64
CA LEU A 59 -1.93 -51.81 -10.99
C LEU A 59 -2.19 -52.94 -9.97
N ASP A 60 -3.36 -52.86 -9.31
CA ASP A 60 -4.46 -53.84 -9.28
C ASP A 60 -4.29 -55.38 -9.17
N GLN A 61 -5.22 -55.92 -8.35
CA GLN A 61 -5.98 -57.16 -8.51
C GLN A 61 -5.41 -58.54 -8.06
N SER A 62 -5.67 -58.83 -6.78
CA SER A 62 -6.70 -59.79 -6.29
C SER A 62 -6.56 -61.32 -6.44
N VAL A 63 -7.18 -61.97 -5.43
CA VAL A 63 -7.65 -63.37 -5.32
C VAL A 63 -6.70 -64.41 -4.70
N SER A 64 -7.27 -65.07 -3.68
CA SER A 64 -6.77 -66.13 -2.82
C SER A 64 -6.56 -67.50 -3.48
N SER A 65 -5.68 -68.33 -2.92
CA SER A 65 -6.04 -69.71 -2.51
C SER A 65 -4.99 -70.38 -1.60
N TYR A 66 -5.40 -71.46 -0.94
CA TYR A 66 -4.67 -72.19 0.09
C TYR A 66 -3.66 -73.22 -0.47
N SER A 67 -2.78 -73.71 0.42
CA SER A 67 -2.05 -74.98 0.36
C SER A 67 -0.89 -75.07 -0.66
N SER A 68 0.14 -75.90 -0.50
CA SER A 68 0.78 -76.51 0.69
C SER A 68 2.04 -77.27 0.24
N SER A 69 3.08 -77.35 1.09
CA SER A 69 4.27 -78.22 0.92
C SER A 69 5.19 -77.87 -0.28
N SER A 70 6.47 -78.28 -0.31
CA SER A 70 7.14 -79.29 0.50
C SER A 70 8.58 -78.94 0.89
N SER A 71 8.88 -79.06 2.18
CA SER A 71 10.26 -79.08 2.69
C SER A 71 10.86 -80.48 2.49
N SER A 72 12.10 -80.57 2.00
CA SER A 72 12.91 -81.80 2.11
C SER A 72 13.79 -81.75 3.35
N SER A 73 14.06 -82.92 3.94
CA SER A 73 14.20 -83.04 5.40
C SER A 73 15.63 -83.11 5.94
N ARG A 74 15.78 -82.70 7.21
CA ARG A 74 16.34 -83.54 8.28
C ARG A 74 16.01 -82.95 9.65
N TYR A 75 15.45 -83.79 10.54
CA TYR A 75 15.18 -83.41 11.93
C TYR A 75 16.44 -83.58 12.79
N VAL A 76 16.80 -82.53 13.53
CA VAL A 76 17.47 -82.62 14.82
C VAL A 76 16.70 -81.70 15.76
N GLY A 77 16.18 -82.23 16.87
CA GLY A 77 15.35 -81.45 17.78
C GLY A 77 16.18 -80.48 18.62
N SER A 78 15.91 -79.19 18.51
CA SER A 78 16.13 -78.25 19.62
C SER A 78 14.82 -78.12 20.38
N SER A 79 14.84 -78.35 21.69
CA SER A 79 13.69 -78.04 22.53
C SER A 79 13.68 -76.53 22.76
N SER A 80 12.74 -75.82 22.13
CA SER A 80 12.52 -74.42 22.45
C SER A 80 12.17 -74.31 23.93
N LYS A 81 13.10 -73.74 24.72
CA LYS A 81 12.93 -73.57 26.15
C LYS A 81 12.12 -72.31 26.35
N THR A 82 10.85 -72.48 26.71
CA THR A 82 10.00 -71.38 27.15
C THR A 82 10.61 -70.75 28.40
N LEU A 83 11.01 -69.49 28.26
CA LEU A 83 11.53 -68.65 29.32
C LEU A 83 10.40 -67.83 29.95
N HIS A 84 10.44 -67.70 31.27
CA HIS A 84 9.68 -66.72 32.03
C HIS A 84 10.63 -65.88 32.86
N PHE A 85 10.55 -64.56 32.73
CA PHE A 85 11.43 -63.63 33.43
C PHE A 85 10.70 -62.35 33.83
N PHE A 86 11.30 -61.62 34.76
CA PHE A 86 10.70 -60.47 35.42
C PHE A 86 11.30 -59.17 34.90
N VAL A 87 10.47 -58.27 34.38
CA VAL A 87 10.87 -56.92 33.96
C VAL A 87 10.38 -55.92 35.01
N ARG A 88 11.30 -55.27 35.72
CA ARG A 88 11.02 -54.28 36.77
C ARG A 88 11.23 -52.86 36.26
N ASN A 89 10.22 -52.01 36.37
CA ASN A 89 10.34 -50.59 36.04
C ASN A 89 11.06 -49.84 37.17
N ILE A 90 12.19 -49.20 36.87
CA ILE A 90 12.98 -48.44 37.88
C ILE A 90 12.18 -47.23 38.41
N SER A 91 11.43 -46.54 37.57
CA SER A 91 10.75 -45.28 37.92
C SER A 91 9.45 -45.46 38.71
N GLY A 92 8.91 -46.68 38.78
CA GLY A 92 7.57 -46.94 39.35
C GLY A 92 7.44 -48.21 40.19
N GLY A 93 8.54 -48.91 40.49
CA GLY A 93 8.59 -50.07 41.39
C GLY A 93 7.95 -51.37 40.90
N ASN A 94 6.97 -51.28 40.00
CA ASN A 94 6.17 -52.39 39.48
C ASN A 94 6.98 -53.37 38.61
N THR A 95 6.76 -54.66 38.82
CA THR A 95 7.34 -55.76 38.05
C THR A 95 6.28 -56.44 37.18
N LYS A 96 6.64 -56.81 35.95
CA LYS A 96 5.82 -57.58 35.01
C LYS A 96 6.52 -58.88 34.64
N VAL A 97 5.75 -59.93 34.39
CA VAL A 97 6.25 -61.23 33.91
C VAL A 97 6.16 -61.24 32.39
N ILE A 98 7.24 -61.62 31.73
CA ILE A 98 7.32 -61.80 30.28
C ILE A 98 7.53 -63.28 29.97
N HIS A 99 6.85 -63.77 28.93
CA HIS A 99 6.98 -65.14 28.42
C HIS A 99 7.50 -65.07 26.98
N ALA A 100 8.66 -65.68 26.75
CA ALA A 100 9.37 -65.67 25.47
C ALA A 100 10.19 -66.96 25.33
N ASN A 101 10.64 -67.30 24.13
CA ASN A 101 11.56 -68.41 23.91
C ASN A 101 13.01 -67.93 23.94
N SER A 102 13.98 -68.83 24.14
CA SER A 102 15.41 -68.46 24.15
C SER A 102 15.90 -67.83 22.85
N ASP A 103 15.29 -68.21 21.72
CA ASP A 103 15.55 -67.74 20.37
C ASP A 103 14.79 -66.45 19.98
N ASP A 104 13.91 -65.93 20.84
CA ASP A 104 13.23 -64.64 20.58
C ASP A 104 14.23 -63.46 20.63
N THR A 105 14.00 -62.45 19.80
CA THR A 105 14.79 -61.21 19.81
C THR A 105 14.40 -60.30 20.98
N VAL A 106 15.36 -59.47 21.41
CA VAL A 106 15.14 -58.40 22.40
C VAL A 106 14.09 -57.40 21.88
N GLU A 107 14.00 -57.15 20.58
CA GLU A 107 12.93 -56.36 19.96
C GLU A 107 11.53 -56.95 20.22
N SER A 108 11.35 -58.27 20.08
CA SER A 108 10.09 -58.97 20.38
C SER A 108 9.67 -58.75 21.84
N VAL A 109 10.62 -58.80 22.77
CA VAL A 109 10.38 -58.53 24.20
C VAL A 109 9.97 -57.07 24.45
N HIS A 110 10.61 -56.10 23.79
CA HIS A 110 10.20 -54.69 23.86
C HIS A 110 8.78 -54.47 23.32
N GLU A 111 8.41 -55.17 22.24
CA GLU A 111 7.06 -55.14 21.67
C GLU A 111 6.02 -55.74 22.62
N GLN A 112 6.34 -56.86 23.30
CA GLN A 112 5.48 -57.39 24.37
C GLN A 112 5.31 -56.40 25.52
N ILE A 113 6.39 -55.74 25.97
CA ILE A 113 6.32 -54.71 27.02
C ILE A 113 5.46 -53.52 26.57
N ARG A 114 5.55 -53.09 25.30
CA ARG A 114 4.66 -52.04 24.75
C ARG A 114 3.20 -52.45 24.89
N LYS A 115 2.84 -53.66 24.45
CA LYS A 115 1.47 -54.18 24.53
C LYS A 115 0.97 -54.29 25.99
N MET A 116 1.83 -54.62 26.94
CA MET A 116 1.45 -54.77 28.36
C MET A 116 1.45 -53.48 29.18
N THR A 117 2.17 -52.43 28.75
CA THR A 117 2.40 -51.21 29.57
C THR A 117 2.01 -49.90 28.89
N GLY A 118 1.78 -49.91 27.57
CA GLY A 118 1.55 -48.72 26.76
C GLY A 118 2.81 -47.91 26.44
N ILE A 119 3.98 -48.24 27.03
CA ILE A 119 5.23 -47.50 26.81
C ILE A 119 5.77 -47.80 25.40
N PRO A 120 5.95 -46.81 24.50
CA PRO A 120 6.44 -47.05 23.14
C PRO A 120 7.84 -47.69 23.12
N VAL A 121 8.07 -48.64 22.20
CA VAL A 121 9.34 -49.40 22.08
C VAL A 121 10.58 -48.49 22.05
N PHE A 122 10.51 -47.35 21.36
CA PHE A 122 11.64 -46.42 21.26
C PHE A 122 11.99 -45.70 22.58
N GLU A 123 11.06 -45.58 23.53
CA GLU A 123 11.31 -45.00 24.86
C GLU A 123 11.82 -46.06 25.87
N GLN A 124 11.78 -47.35 25.52
CA GLN A 124 12.22 -48.43 26.39
C GLN A 124 13.72 -48.76 26.23
N GLY A 125 14.38 -49.03 27.36
CA GLY A 125 15.68 -49.71 27.41
C GLY A 125 15.65 -50.84 28.43
N LEU A 126 16.12 -52.03 28.05
CA LEU A 126 16.26 -53.16 28.97
C LEU A 126 17.71 -53.35 29.39
N ILE A 127 17.93 -53.57 30.68
CA ILE A 127 19.24 -53.85 31.26
C ILE A 127 19.19 -55.20 31.99
N TYR A 128 20.18 -56.06 31.72
CA TYR A 128 20.40 -57.33 32.40
C TYR A 128 21.86 -57.46 32.80
N ARG A 129 22.14 -57.85 34.05
CA ARG A 129 23.50 -57.99 34.61
C ARG A 129 24.42 -56.78 34.32
N GLY A 130 23.87 -55.57 34.38
CA GLY A 130 24.60 -54.32 34.14
C GLY A 130 24.89 -53.99 32.67
N ARG A 131 24.41 -54.80 31.71
CA ARG A 131 24.53 -54.53 30.26
C ARG A 131 23.17 -54.14 29.69
N GLN A 132 23.16 -53.12 28.84
CA GLN A 132 21.97 -52.75 28.06
C GLN A 132 21.80 -53.73 26.90
N LEU A 133 20.58 -54.24 26.71
CA LEU A 133 20.25 -55.18 25.65
C LEU A 133 20.06 -54.44 24.31
N GLN A 134 20.65 -54.98 23.25
CA GLN A 134 20.51 -54.50 21.87
C GLN A 134 19.39 -55.27 21.15
N MET A 135 18.62 -54.58 20.30
CA MET A 135 17.37 -55.06 19.69
C MET A 135 17.55 -56.25 18.74
N ASP A 136 18.68 -56.26 18.04
CA ASP A 136 19.10 -57.17 16.97
C ASP A 136 19.59 -58.54 17.46
N LYS A 137 19.63 -58.76 18.78
CA LYS A 137 20.13 -59.99 19.41
C LYS A 137 19.03 -60.76 20.14
N THR A 138 19.26 -62.05 20.34
CA THR A 138 18.35 -62.98 21.00
C THR A 138 18.49 -62.98 22.51
N LEU A 139 17.54 -63.60 23.22
CA LEU A 139 17.65 -63.80 24.67
C LEU A 139 18.77 -64.79 25.06
N GLU A 140 19.08 -65.75 24.19
CA GLU A 140 20.21 -66.68 24.35
C GLU A 140 21.57 -65.97 24.25
N ASP A 141 21.74 -64.99 23.36
CA ASP A 141 22.97 -64.17 23.23
C ASP A 141 23.37 -63.47 24.54
N TYR A 142 22.40 -63.15 25.40
CA TYR A 142 22.60 -62.56 26.72
C TYR A 142 22.52 -63.57 27.87
N SER A 143 22.34 -64.86 27.56
CA SER A 143 22.17 -65.95 28.52
C SER A 143 21.10 -65.64 29.58
N ILE A 144 19.94 -65.14 29.10
CA ILE A 144 18.76 -64.92 29.95
C ILE A 144 18.16 -66.29 30.28
N GLN A 145 17.85 -66.49 31.56
CA GLN A 145 17.34 -67.75 32.12
C GLN A 145 15.96 -67.53 32.75
N ASN A 146 15.29 -68.63 33.12
CA ASN A 146 14.08 -68.55 33.94
C ASN A 146 14.34 -67.75 35.23
N ASP A 147 13.32 -67.01 35.67
CA ASP A 147 13.31 -66.13 36.83
C ASP A 147 14.34 -64.98 36.80
N ALA A 148 14.97 -64.72 35.65
CA ALA A 148 15.87 -63.59 35.48
C ALA A 148 15.18 -62.24 35.77
N GLN A 149 15.91 -61.30 36.37
CA GLN A 149 15.42 -59.95 36.62
C GLN A 149 16.07 -58.94 35.67
N LEU A 150 15.26 -58.41 34.76
CA LEU A 150 15.59 -57.34 33.84
C LEU A 150 15.07 -56.00 34.41
N GLN A 151 15.82 -54.94 34.19
CA GLN A 151 15.42 -53.58 34.55
C GLN A 151 14.96 -52.83 33.30
N LEU A 152 13.74 -52.30 33.34
CA LEU A 152 13.21 -51.37 32.34
C LEU A 152 13.56 -49.94 32.75
N VAL A 153 14.38 -49.29 31.94
CA VAL A 153 14.72 -47.87 32.03
C VAL A 153 14.08 -47.10 30.87
N GLY A 154 13.75 -45.84 31.10
CA GLY A 154 13.43 -44.91 30.01
C GLY A 154 14.72 -44.54 29.27
N LYS A 155 14.75 -44.70 27.95
CA LYS A 155 15.83 -44.14 27.12
C LYS A 155 15.74 -42.62 27.19
N MET A 156 16.79 -41.96 27.69
CA MET A 156 16.91 -40.51 27.54
C MET A 156 17.00 -40.19 26.05
N ARG A 157 16.08 -39.34 25.59
CA ARG A 157 16.05 -38.86 24.20
C ARG A 157 17.35 -38.10 23.92
N SER A 158 18.10 -38.49 22.89
CA SER A 158 19.05 -37.60 22.24
C SER A 158 18.26 -36.58 21.39
N THR A 159 17.53 -35.68 22.04
CA THR A 159 16.90 -34.54 21.36
C THR A 159 17.97 -33.56 20.96
N GLU A 160 17.90 -33.03 19.75
CA GLU A 160 18.79 -31.96 19.26
C GLU A 160 18.78 -30.71 20.17
N TYR A 161 17.67 -30.47 20.86
CA TYR A 161 17.44 -29.28 21.69
C TYR A 161 17.08 -29.61 23.16
N PRO A 162 18.00 -30.22 23.94
CA PRO A 162 17.69 -30.75 25.27
C PRO A 162 17.38 -29.66 26.30
N ARG A 163 17.95 -28.45 26.14
CA ARG A 163 17.67 -27.30 27.01
C ARG A 163 16.22 -26.84 26.88
N THR A 164 15.72 -26.70 25.66
CA THR A 164 14.34 -26.31 25.36
C THR A 164 13.34 -27.32 25.89
N TRP A 165 13.55 -28.61 25.62
CA TRP A 165 12.70 -29.67 26.19
C TRP A 165 12.68 -29.67 27.72
N LYS A 166 13.81 -29.39 28.38
CA LYS A 166 13.88 -29.30 29.84
C LYS A 166 13.04 -28.13 30.38
N VAL A 167 13.12 -26.95 29.76
CA VAL A 167 12.32 -25.77 30.14
C VAL A 167 10.83 -26.01 29.88
N VAL A 168 10.46 -26.47 28.68
CA VAL A 168 9.06 -26.73 28.29
C VAL A 168 8.41 -27.81 29.17
N ASN A 169 9.11 -28.92 29.47
CA ASN A 169 8.60 -29.95 30.37
C ASN A 169 8.49 -29.45 31.83
N LYS A 170 9.42 -28.62 32.30
CA LYS A 170 9.33 -27.98 33.62
C LYS A 170 8.12 -27.05 33.71
N LEU A 171 7.91 -26.22 32.68
CA LEU A 171 6.77 -25.32 32.56
C LEU A 171 5.45 -26.09 32.65
N ILE A 172 5.26 -27.11 31.80
CA ILE A 172 4.05 -27.95 31.79
C ILE A 172 3.85 -28.67 33.14
N SER A 173 4.92 -29.22 33.75
CA SER A 173 4.84 -29.88 35.06
C SER A 173 4.43 -28.91 36.18
N THR A 174 4.92 -27.67 36.14
CA THR A 174 4.62 -26.61 37.11
C THR A 174 3.17 -26.14 36.94
N ILE A 175 2.71 -25.94 35.70
CA ILE A 175 1.31 -25.65 35.39
C ILE A 175 0.39 -26.77 35.89
N CYS A 176 0.65 -28.03 35.55
CA CYS A 176 -0.18 -29.15 35.98
C CYS A 176 -0.27 -29.27 37.50
N SER A 177 0.79 -28.93 38.22
CA SER A 177 0.86 -28.91 39.68
C SER A 177 0.02 -27.77 40.28
N LEU A 178 0.14 -26.55 39.74
CA LEU A 178 -0.64 -25.39 40.18
C LEU A 178 -2.14 -25.52 39.85
N CYS A 179 -2.48 -26.13 38.72
CA CYS A 179 -3.88 -26.48 38.37
C CYS A 179 -4.49 -27.55 39.29
N ARG A 180 -3.68 -28.30 40.04
CA ARG A 180 -4.12 -29.28 41.06
C ARG A 180 -4.17 -28.69 42.47
N GLY A 181 -3.81 -27.42 42.66
CA GLY A 181 -3.76 -26.77 43.97
C GLY A 181 -2.56 -27.19 44.83
N GLU A 182 -1.51 -27.77 44.24
CA GLU A 182 -0.27 -28.07 44.96
C GLU A 182 0.47 -26.77 45.33
N ARG A 183 0.94 -26.65 46.58
CA ARG A 183 1.74 -25.50 47.02
C ARG A 183 3.15 -25.57 46.44
N ARG A 184 3.36 -25.00 45.25
CA ARG A 184 4.68 -24.75 44.65
C ARG A 184 4.91 -23.25 44.46
N ALA A 185 6.19 -22.86 44.38
CA ALA A 185 6.55 -21.53 43.90
C ALA A 185 6.12 -21.39 42.43
N ASN A 186 5.45 -20.27 42.12
CA ASN A 186 4.98 -19.98 40.77
C ASN A 186 6.15 -19.44 39.92
N THR A 187 6.81 -20.32 39.17
CA THR A 187 7.94 -19.96 38.30
C THR A 187 7.55 -19.74 36.84
N ILE A 188 6.27 -19.71 36.50
CA ILE A 188 5.79 -19.81 35.10
C ILE A 188 6.28 -18.65 34.25
N VAL A 189 6.18 -17.41 34.73
CA VAL A 189 6.69 -16.22 34.05
C VAL A 189 8.20 -16.32 33.79
N ILE A 190 8.96 -16.88 34.74
CA ILE A 190 10.40 -17.10 34.63
C ILE A 190 10.70 -18.20 33.60
N ASP A 191 9.95 -19.30 33.62
CA ASP A 191 10.10 -20.43 32.70
C ASP A 191 9.72 -20.05 31.25
N VAL A 192 8.75 -19.15 31.07
CA VAL A 192 8.42 -18.57 29.76
C VAL A 192 9.47 -17.57 29.28
N LYS A 193 9.99 -16.67 30.14
CA LYS A 193 11.11 -15.78 29.79
C LYS A 193 12.34 -16.58 29.36
N ALA A 194 12.70 -17.62 30.13
CA ALA A 194 13.80 -18.52 29.78
C ALA A 194 13.58 -19.26 28.44
N PHE A 195 12.33 -19.61 28.08
CA PHE A 195 12.03 -20.16 26.76
C PHE A 195 12.23 -19.12 25.64
N ILE A 196 11.74 -17.89 25.81
CA ILE A 196 11.87 -16.81 24.83
C ILE A 196 13.34 -16.43 24.62
N GLU A 197 14.13 -16.36 25.71
CA GLU A 197 15.59 -16.16 25.65
C GLU A 197 16.28 -17.27 24.87
N ILE A 198 15.98 -18.55 25.16
CA ILE A 198 16.54 -19.69 24.41
C ILE A 198 16.20 -19.60 22.92
N ALA A 199 14.93 -19.31 22.57
CA ALA A 199 14.52 -19.16 21.18
C ALA A 199 15.22 -17.98 20.46
N SER A 200 15.54 -16.92 21.21
CA SER A 200 16.18 -15.71 20.69
C SER A 200 17.71 -15.85 20.53
N ILE A 201 18.39 -16.52 21.47
CA ILE A 201 19.86 -16.67 21.46
C ILE A 201 20.37 -17.38 20.19
N PHE A 202 19.65 -18.39 19.69
CA PHE A 202 20.05 -19.12 18.49
C PHE A 202 19.93 -18.29 17.20
N LYS A 203 19.21 -17.16 17.21
CA LYS A 203 19.12 -16.23 16.07
C LYS A 203 20.43 -15.45 15.83
N ILE A 204 21.13 -15.06 16.89
CA ILE A 204 22.37 -14.25 16.81
C ILE A 204 23.46 -14.96 15.98
N ARG A 205 23.40 -16.31 15.92
CA ARG A 205 24.34 -17.15 15.16
C ARG A 205 24.01 -17.31 13.67
N LYS A 206 23.00 -16.61 13.15
CA LYS A 206 22.47 -16.68 11.77
C LYS A 206 21.82 -18.01 11.34
N ASP A 207 21.67 -19.00 12.24
CA ASP A 207 20.96 -20.26 11.96
C ASP A 207 19.43 -20.11 12.11
N SER A 208 18.80 -19.50 11.10
CA SER A 208 17.36 -19.17 11.12
C SER A 208 16.38 -20.37 11.12
N ASP A 209 16.86 -21.59 10.88
CA ASP A 209 16.05 -22.82 10.93
C ASP A 209 16.00 -23.45 12.35
N GLN A 210 17.01 -23.19 13.19
CA GLN A 210 17.08 -23.74 14.55
C GLN A 210 16.12 -23.02 15.51
N SER A 211 15.94 -21.69 15.36
CA SER A 211 14.95 -20.92 16.13
C SER A 211 13.52 -21.43 15.93
N PHE A 212 13.16 -21.79 14.69
CA PHE A 212 11.85 -22.36 14.36
C PHE A 212 11.63 -23.72 15.02
N SER A 213 12.66 -24.57 15.11
CA SER A 213 12.58 -25.87 15.80
C SER A 213 12.25 -25.73 17.29
N HIS A 214 12.74 -24.67 17.96
CA HIS A 214 12.40 -24.38 19.35
C HIS A 214 10.93 -23.99 19.55
N VAL A 215 10.37 -23.17 18.64
CA VAL A 215 8.95 -22.81 18.60
C VAL A 215 8.09 -24.06 18.39
N GLN A 216 8.47 -24.91 17.43
CA GLN A 216 7.74 -26.14 17.13
C GLN A 216 7.70 -27.10 18.33
N ILE A 217 8.76 -27.16 19.15
CA ILE A 217 8.77 -27.94 20.41
C ILE A 217 7.72 -27.40 21.40
N PHE A 218 7.59 -26.08 21.55
CA PHE A 218 6.61 -25.48 22.47
C PHE A 218 5.16 -25.81 22.08
N VAL A 219 4.85 -25.68 20.78
CA VAL A 219 3.54 -26.03 20.21
C VAL A 219 3.28 -27.53 20.34
N SER A 220 4.22 -28.37 19.87
CA SER A 220 4.06 -29.84 19.84
C SER A 220 4.02 -30.49 21.23
N ALA A 221 4.61 -29.86 22.26
CA ALA A 221 4.51 -30.30 23.64
C ALA A 221 3.18 -29.91 24.32
N GLY A 222 2.33 -29.11 23.67
CA GLY A 222 1.07 -28.63 24.24
C GLY A 222 1.23 -27.55 25.32
N ALA A 223 2.36 -26.83 25.35
CA ALA A 223 2.60 -25.79 26.37
C ALA A 223 1.59 -24.63 26.29
N ALA A 224 1.16 -24.26 25.09
CA ALA A 224 0.08 -23.29 24.88
C ALA A 224 -1.26 -23.76 25.50
N ALA A 225 -1.62 -25.02 25.31
CA ALA A 225 -2.80 -25.64 25.91
C ALA A 225 -2.72 -25.71 27.44
N ALA A 226 -1.54 -25.97 27.99
CA ALA A 226 -1.32 -25.93 29.44
C ALA A 226 -1.54 -24.52 30.01
N LEU A 227 -0.97 -23.48 29.38
CA LEU A 227 -1.15 -22.09 29.80
C LEU A 227 -2.63 -21.65 29.74
N VAL A 228 -3.37 -22.00 28.67
CA VAL A 228 -4.80 -21.68 28.59
C VAL A 228 -5.63 -22.49 29.61
N MET A 229 -5.27 -23.75 29.87
CA MET A 229 -5.88 -24.55 30.95
C MET A 229 -5.69 -23.88 32.33
N MET A 230 -4.54 -23.26 32.57
CA MET A 230 -4.28 -22.51 33.79
C MET A 230 -5.05 -21.19 33.85
N PHE A 231 -5.18 -20.49 32.72
CA PHE A 231 -5.98 -19.26 32.62
C PHE A 231 -7.47 -19.50 32.92
N VAL A 232 -8.01 -20.66 32.55
CA VAL A 232 -9.39 -21.10 32.84
C VAL A 232 -9.53 -21.78 34.22
N SER A 233 -8.43 -21.92 34.97
CA SER A 233 -8.44 -22.56 36.29
C SER A 233 -9.27 -21.77 37.32
N PRO A 234 -10.12 -22.42 38.14
CA PRO A 234 -10.88 -21.74 39.20
C PRO A 234 -10.03 -21.36 40.43
N ILE A 235 -8.71 -21.60 40.40
CA ILE A 235 -7.79 -21.35 41.51
C ILE A 235 -7.31 -19.89 41.46
N THR A 236 -7.37 -19.21 42.61
CA THR A 236 -6.97 -17.81 42.77
C THR A 236 -5.49 -17.59 42.41
N GLY A 237 -5.19 -16.54 41.64
CA GLY A 237 -3.84 -16.20 41.16
C GLY A 237 -3.37 -16.98 39.92
N ASN A 238 -3.95 -18.15 39.60
CA ASN A 238 -3.57 -18.91 38.39
C ASN A 238 -3.92 -18.14 37.11
N LYS A 239 -5.07 -17.45 37.08
CA LYS A 239 -5.51 -16.66 35.93
C LYS A 239 -4.53 -15.53 35.59
N GLU A 240 -4.23 -14.67 36.56
CA GLU A 240 -3.32 -13.52 36.42
C GLU A 240 -1.92 -13.97 35.96
N SER A 241 -1.41 -15.06 36.53
CA SER A 241 -0.10 -15.61 36.20
C SER A 241 -0.02 -16.19 34.78
N ALA A 242 -1.11 -16.81 34.32
CA ALA A 242 -1.21 -17.30 32.95
C ALA A 242 -1.40 -16.15 31.94
N GLU A 243 -2.12 -15.10 32.32
CA GLU A 243 -2.28 -13.88 31.54
C GLU A 243 -0.95 -13.13 31.36
N GLU A 244 -0.18 -12.92 32.44
CA GLU A 244 1.18 -12.35 32.38
C GLU A 244 2.10 -13.21 31.49
N ALA A 245 2.06 -14.54 31.64
CA ALA A 245 2.87 -15.45 30.84
C ALA A 245 2.51 -15.47 29.35
N ILE A 246 1.24 -15.27 28.98
CA ILE A 246 0.80 -15.17 27.58
C ILE A 246 1.18 -13.80 26.99
N GLN A 247 1.05 -12.71 27.76
CA GLN A 247 1.41 -11.35 27.33
C GLN A 247 2.89 -11.22 26.92
N LEU A 248 3.80 -12.00 27.51
CA LEU A 248 5.22 -12.06 27.09
C LEU A 248 5.43 -12.47 25.63
N PHE A 249 4.52 -13.24 25.03
CA PHE A 249 4.58 -13.61 23.61
C PHE A 249 4.02 -12.52 22.69
N LEU A 250 3.19 -11.61 23.22
CA LEU A 250 2.57 -10.54 22.44
C LEU A 250 3.47 -9.31 22.35
N ASN A 251 4.15 -8.98 23.45
CA ASN A 251 5.12 -7.88 23.55
C ASN A 251 6.48 -8.42 24.00
N PRO A 252 7.27 -9.05 23.11
CA PRO A 252 8.63 -9.48 23.44
C PRO A 252 9.49 -8.25 23.75
N THR A 253 9.87 -8.08 25.03
CA THR A 253 10.71 -6.98 25.49
C THR A 253 12.16 -7.18 25.04
N LEU A 254 12.47 -6.79 23.81
CA LEU A 254 13.82 -6.73 23.25
C LEU A 254 14.00 -5.40 22.50
N ASP A 255 15.22 -4.87 22.54
CA ASP A 255 15.54 -3.58 21.92
C ASP A 255 15.26 -3.54 20.42
N THR A 256 15.14 -2.31 19.91
CA THR A 256 14.77 -1.94 18.54
C THR A 256 15.73 -2.47 17.48
N GLU A 257 15.62 -3.76 17.13
CA GLU A 257 15.94 -4.34 15.82
C GLU A 257 15.53 -5.83 15.76
N THR A 258 14.36 -6.14 15.20
CA THR A 258 14.16 -7.20 14.17
C THR A 258 12.69 -7.57 13.95
N LYS A 259 12.14 -7.20 12.78
CA LYS A 259 10.81 -7.65 12.30
C LYS A 259 10.65 -9.18 12.27
N GLU A 260 11.75 -9.91 12.09
CA GLU A 260 11.75 -11.37 11.98
C GLU A 260 11.45 -12.12 13.29
N LEU A 261 11.64 -11.53 14.47
CA LEU A 261 11.33 -12.23 15.74
C LEU A 261 9.81 -12.45 15.89
N GLN A 262 9.03 -11.50 15.40
CA GLN A 262 7.56 -11.55 15.39
C GLN A 262 7.05 -12.71 14.51
N THR A 263 7.67 -12.94 13.35
CA THR A 263 7.37 -14.03 12.40
C THR A 263 7.38 -15.42 13.04
N HIS A 264 8.30 -15.67 13.99
CA HIS A 264 8.43 -16.96 14.65
C HIS A 264 7.43 -17.18 15.79
N SER A 265 6.80 -16.13 16.32
CA SER A 265 5.78 -16.26 17.38
C SER A 265 4.38 -16.60 16.83
N VAL A 266 4.17 -16.42 15.52
CA VAL A 266 2.88 -16.65 14.83
C VAL A 266 2.25 -18.02 15.14
N PRO A 267 2.95 -19.19 15.10
CA PRO A 267 2.35 -20.48 15.44
C PRO A 267 1.85 -20.57 16.88
N ILE A 268 2.58 -19.96 17.83
CA ILE A 268 2.23 -19.98 19.26
C ILE A 268 1.01 -19.07 19.51
N ILE A 269 0.99 -17.87 18.92
CA ILE A 269 -0.11 -16.92 19.08
C ILE A 269 -1.37 -17.45 18.37
N LEU A 270 -1.24 -18.08 17.20
CA LEU A 270 -2.33 -18.76 16.51
C LEU A 270 -2.95 -19.87 17.38
N GLU A 271 -2.14 -20.67 18.06
CA GLU A 271 -2.63 -21.71 18.96
C GLU A 271 -3.31 -21.11 20.21
N PHE A 272 -2.77 -20.03 20.79
CA PHE A 272 -3.48 -19.27 21.84
C PHE A 272 -4.83 -18.75 21.36
N CYS A 273 -4.92 -18.19 20.15
CA CYS A 273 -6.18 -17.73 19.55
C CYS A 273 -7.20 -18.87 19.37
N LYS A 274 -6.77 -20.04 18.85
CA LYS A 274 -7.64 -21.24 18.70
C LYS A 274 -8.15 -21.81 20.02
N LEU A 275 -7.38 -21.66 21.10
CA LEU A 275 -7.73 -22.18 22.43
C LEU A 275 -8.58 -21.19 23.22
N LEU A 276 -8.23 -19.89 23.20
CA LEU A 276 -8.95 -18.84 23.92
C LEU A 276 -10.31 -18.51 23.29
N SER A 277 -10.46 -18.62 21.96
CA SER A 277 -11.75 -18.41 21.27
C SER A 277 -12.85 -19.37 21.74
N LYS A 278 -12.48 -20.54 22.27
CA LYS A 278 -13.41 -21.52 22.88
C LYS A 278 -13.90 -21.13 24.27
N THR A 279 -13.35 -20.07 24.88
CA THR A 279 -13.67 -19.64 26.25
C THR A 279 -14.66 -18.46 26.26
N SER A 280 -14.35 -17.37 25.56
CA SER A 280 -15.25 -16.25 25.28
C SER A 280 -14.64 -15.38 24.16
N GLN A 281 -15.47 -14.96 23.20
CA GLN A 281 -15.08 -14.10 22.07
C GLN A 281 -14.85 -12.63 22.47
N ASP A 282 -15.24 -12.26 23.70
CA ASP A 282 -15.08 -10.90 24.27
C ASP A 282 -14.00 -10.86 25.35
N ASN A 283 -13.18 -11.92 25.45
CA ASN A 283 -12.08 -11.98 26.41
C ASN A 283 -10.94 -11.02 25.99
N PRO A 284 -10.48 -10.11 26.86
CA PRO A 284 -9.46 -9.12 26.50
C PRO A 284 -8.13 -9.77 26.10
N LEU A 285 -7.76 -10.92 26.68
CA LEU A 285 -6.56 -11.66 26.30
C LEU A 285 -6.71 -12.30 24.92
N TYR A 286 -7.90 -12.82 24.57
CA TYR A 286 -8.18 -13.31 23.22
C TYR A 286 -8.06 -12.19 22.18
N ILE A 287 -8.66 -11.03 22.46
CA ILE A 287 -8.58 -9.85 21.58
C ILE A 287 -7.13 -9.40 21.44
N SER A 288 -6.36 -9.35 22.54
CA SER A 288 -4.93 -9.00 22.51
C SER A 288 -4.11 -9.95 21.64
N CYS A 289 -4.31 -11.27 21.77
CA CYS A 289 -3.68 -12.27 20.90
C CYS A 289 -4.11 -12.12 19.43
N ARG A 290 -5.41 -11.95 19.17
CA ARG A 290 -5.99 -11.82 17.81
C ARG A 290 -5.45 -10.60 17.08
N ASN A 291 -5.39 -9.45 17.75
CA ASN A 291 -4.92 -8.19 17.17
C ASN A 291 -3.41 -8.27 16.87
N THR A 292 -2.63 -8.84 17.81
CA THR A 292 -1.20 -9.08 17.61
C THR A 292 -0.96 -9.98 16.40
N LEU A 293 -1.68 -11.11 16.31
CA LEU A 293 -1.62 -12.02 15.17
C LEU A 293 -1.96 -11.32 13.84
N GLY A 294 -3.00 -10.48 13.80
CA GLY A 294 -3.36 -9.68 12.63
C GLY A 294 -2.21 -8.76 12.17
N THR A 295 -1.65 -7.95 13.09
CA THR A 295 -0.53 -7.05 12.75
C THR A 295 0.73 -7.77 12.27
N MET A 296 1.00 -8.98 12.80
CA MET A 296 2.09 -9.82 12.32
C MET A 296 1.81 -10.33 10.91
N LEU A 297 0.60 -10.82 10.63
CA LEU A 297 0.21 -11.31 9.29
C LEU A 297 0.26 -10.22 8.22
N GLU A 298 -0.16 -8.99 8.53
CA GLU A 298 -0.02 -7.82 7.65
C GLU A 298 1.46 -7.51 7.34
N THR A 299 2.30 -7.49 8.38
CA THR A 299 3.74 -7.16 8.25
C THR A 299 4.52 -8.19 7.43
N ILE A 300 4.09 -9.45 7.44
CA ILE A 300 4.80 -10.58 6.79
C ILE A 300 4.46 -10.70 5.29
N GLN A 301 3.42 -10.02 4.79
CA GLN A 301 2.93 -10.13 3.40
C GLN A 301 2.84 -11.58 2.93
N VAL A 302 2.08 -12.41 3.66
CA VAL A 302 2.09 -13.87 3.56
C VAL A 302 1.91 -14.37 2.12
N VAL A 303 3.01 -14.86 1.56
CA VAL A 303 3.01 -15.88 0.51
C VAL A 303 2.80 -17.24 1.19
N HIS A 304 1.96 -18.09 0.60
CA HIS A 304 1.78 -19.47 1.06
C HIS A 304 3.14 -20.21 1.00
N ARG A 305 3.34 -21.26 1.83
CA ARG A 305 4.68 -21.83 2.19
C ARG A 305 5.60 -20.92 3.01
N SER A 306 5.09 -19.86 3.64
CA SER A 306 5.85 -19.14 4.67
C SER A 306 6.13 -20.03 5.90
N ARG A 307 7.27 -19.78 6.57
CA ARG A 307 7.65 -20.46 7.82
C ARG A 307 6.58 -20.34 8.94
N CYS A 308 5.77 -19.29 8.88
CA CYS A 308 4.69 -18.98 9.84
C CYS A 308 3.64 -20.09 9.98
N PHE A 309 3.43 -20.89 8.94
CA PHE A 309 2.47 -22.00 8.92
C PHE A 309 3.17 -23.37 8.79
N ASN A 310 4.46 -23.47 9.18
CA ASN A 310 5.23 -24.73 9.11
C ASN A 310 5.22 -25.39 7.71
N TYR A 311 5.28 -24.58 6.64
CA TYR A 311 5.16 -25.02 5.25
C TYR A 311 3.87 -25.81 4.93
N ALA A 312 2.81 -25.64 5.73
CA ALA A 312 1.53 -26.32 5.52
C ALA A 312 0.93 -26.00 4.15
N GLU A 313 0.17 -26.97 3.63
CA GLU A 313 -0.64 -26.78 2.42
C GLU A 313 -1.66 -25.65 2.61
N ALA A 314 -1.99 -24.95 1.52
CA ALA A 314 -2.98 -23.88 1.52
C ALA A 314 -4.35 -24.32 2.10
N SER A 315 -4.68 -25.60 1.94
CA SER A 315 -5.84 -26.28 2.54
C SER A 315 -5.93 -26.09 4.07
N VAL A 316 -4.81 -26.28 4.77
CA VAL A 316 -4.70 -26.15 6.22
C VAL A 316 -4.76 -24.68 6.63
N VAL A 317 -4.07 -23.80 5.89
CA VAL A 317 -4.08 -22.35 6.15
C VAL A 317 -5.50 -21.77 6.04
N ILE A 318 -6.30 -22.23 5.07
CA ILE A 318 -7.71 -21.85 4.96
C ILE A 318 -8.50 -22.28 6.20
N GLN A 319 -8.36 -23.54 6.63
CA GLN A 319 -9.06 -24.05 7.82
C GLN A 319 -8.65 -23.34 9.12
N GLU A 320 -7.40 -22.89 9.22
CA GLU A 320 -6.90 -22.15 10.39
C GLU A 320 -7.33 -20.68 10.41
N LEU A 321 -7.39 -20.01 9.26
CA LEU A 321 -7.70 -18.58 9.18
C LEU A 321 -9.20 -18.28 9.02
N PHE A 322 -9.96 -19.16 8.37
CA PHE A 322 -11.39 -18.96 8.12
C PHE A 322 -12.23 -18.68 9.38
N PRO A 323 -12.03 -19.35 10.54
CA PRO A 323 -12.78 -19.06 11.76
C PRO A 323 -12.66 -17.60 12.23
N PHE A 324 -11.48 -16.98 12.09
CA PHE A 324 -11.26 -15.58 12.47
C PHE A 324 -11.97 -14.62 11.53
N VAL A 325 -11.86 -14.85 10.21
CA VAL A 325 -12.58 -14.06 9.18
C VAL A 325 -14.10 -14.20 9.35
N SER A 326 -14.59 -15.39 9.72
CA SER A 326 -16.01 -15.65 9.99
C SER A 326 -16.53 -14.93 11.25
N GLU A 327 -15.77 -14.97 12.36
CA GLU A 327 -16.10 -14.20 13.58
C GLU A 327 -16.10 -12.69 13.31
N LEU A 328 -15.03 -12.18 12.70
CA LEU A 328 -14.84 -10.76 12.42
C LEU A 328 -15.86 -10.24 11.41
N GLY A 329 -16.14 -10.98 10.34
CA GLY A 329 -17.16 -10.61 9.36
C GLY A 329 -18.54 -10.46 10.00
N ARG A 330 -18.91 -11.37 10.91
CA ARG A 330 -20.17 -11.27 11.68
C ARG A 330 -20.17 -10.12 12.68
N LYS A 331 -19.03 -9.78 13.30
CA LYS A 331 -18.90 -8.59 14.17
C LYS A 331 -19.07 -7.30 13.34
N VAL A 332 -18.46 -7.21 12.15
CA VAL A 332 -18.63 -6.08 11.23
C VAL A 332 -20.08 -5.94 10.75
N ILE A 333 -20.74 -7.03 10.35
CA ILE A 333 -22.16 -7.03 9.94
C ILE A 333 -23.04 -6.46 11.07
N LYS A 334 -22.90 -6.96 12.31
CA LYS A 334 -23.64 -6.44 13.47
C LYS A 334 -23.35 -4.96 13.76
N GLY A 335 -22.11 -4.52 13.54
CA GLY A 335 -21.75 -3.11 13.66
C GLY A 335 -22.44 -2.22 12.63
N LEU A 336 -22.55 -2.69 11.38
CA LEU A 336 -23.33 -2.02 10.33
C LEU A 336 -24.83 -1.97 10.69
N GLU A 337 -25.41 -3.08 11.15
CA GLU A 337 -26.79 -3.13 11.65
C GLU A 337 -27.05 -2.13 12.79
N PHE A 338 -26.11 -1.98 13.72
CA PHE A 338 -26.25 -0.97 14.77
C PHE A 338 -26.16 0.46 14.20
N SER A 339 -25.24 0.70 13.25
CA SER A 339 -25.07 2.02 12.61
C SER A 339 -26.33 2.47 11.85
N ILE A 340 -27.05 1.54 11.22
CA ILE A 340 -28.38 1.76 10.61
C ILE A 340 -29.40 2.27 11.65
N ASN A 341 -29.32 1.79 12.89
CA ASN A 341 -30.30 2.06 13.94
C ASN A 341 -29.92 3.19 14.91
N SER A 342 -28.65 3.64 14.97
CA SER A 342 -28.17 4.68 15.92
C SER A 342 -26.86 5.36 15.46
N PRO A 343 -26.92 6.48 14.69
CA PRO A 343 -25.79 6.91 13.87
C PRO A 343 -24.48 7.46 14.50
N PRO A 344 -24.41 8.13 15.68
CA PRO A 344 -23.17 8.85 16.05
C PRO A 344 -22.13 8.05 16.84
N ILE A 345 -22.56 7.20 17.79
CA ILE A 345 -21.66 6.65 18.84
C ILE A 345 -21.07 5.28 18.43
N ALA A 346 -21.77 4.53 17.58
CA ALA A 346 -21.44 3.15 17.22
C ALA A 346 -20.20 2.99 16.34
N VAL A 347 -19.90 4.00 15.52
CA VAL A 347 -18.93 3.83 14.43
C VAL A 347 -17.48 3.81 14.92
N MET A 348 -17.22 4.23 16.17
CA MET A 348 -15.91 4.07 16.81
C MET A 348 -15.60 2.61 17.20
N SER A 349 -16.60 1.77 17.51
CA SER A 349 -16.32 0.35 17.83
C SER A 349 -16.01 -0.49 16.60
N LEU A 350 -16.50 -0.07 15.42
CA LEU A 350 -16.23 -0.72 14.13
C LEU A 350 -14.76 -0.64 13.70
N LEU A 351 -14.02 0.40 14.10
CA LEU A 351 -12.64 0.65 13.66
C LEU A 351 -11.68 -0.53 13.94
N GLY A 352 -11.81 -1.15 15.12
CA GLY A 352 -10.99 -2.30 15.50
C GLY A 352 -11.32 -3.53 14.65
N ASP A 353 -12.58 -3.95 14.64
CA ASP A 353 -13.01 -5.16 13.94
C ASP A 353 -12.86 -5.06 12.41
N VAL A 354 -13.02 -3.88 11.79
CA VAL A 354 -12.82 -3.69 10.34
C VAL A 354 -11.35 -3.78 9.95
N ARG A 355 -10.43 -3.25 10.77
CA ARG A 355 -8.99 -3.41 10.56
C ARG A 355 -8.60 -4.88 10.72
N ASP A 356 -8.98 -5.49 11.84
CA ASP A 356 -8.68 -6.90 12.12
C ASP A 356 -9.25 -7.82 11.01
N PHE A 357 -10.48 -7.57 10.52
CA PHE A 357 -11.08 -8.31 9.41
C PHE A 357 -10.21 -8.28 8.15
N ASN A 358 -9.72 -7.10 7.76
CA ASN A 358 -8.82 -6.95 6.61
C ASN A 358 -7.48 -7.68 6.81
N ALA A 359 -6.91 -7.62 8.01
CA ALA A 359 -5.65 -8.28 8.37
C ALA A 359 -5.70 -9.81 8.16
N PHE A 360 -6.82 -10.46 8.51
CA PHE A 360 -7.02 -11.90 8.31
C PHE A 360 -7.53 -12.26 6.90
N LEU A 361 -8.27 -11.36 6.24
CA LEU A 361 -8.85 -11.59 4.92
C LEU A 361 -7.80 -11.73 3.82
N ILE A 362 -6.77 -10.88 3.81
CA ILE A 362 -5.77 -10.88 2.72
C ILE A 362 -4.97 -12.19 2.68
N PRO A 363 -4.40 -12.72 3.79
CA PRO A 363 -3.74 -14.02 3.81
C PRO A 363 -4.68 -15.18 3.45
N LEU A 364 -5.94 -15.17 3.94
CA LEU A 364 -6.93 -16.19 3.60
C LEU A 364 -7.22 -16.21 2.09
N ARG A 365 -7.43 -15.04 1.48
CA ARG A 365 -7.62 -14.90 0.03
C ARG A 365 -6.42 -15.43 -0.73
N ASN A 366 -5.19 -15.10 -0.31
CA ASN A 366 -3.99 -15.57 -1.00
C ASN A 366 -3.84 -17.10 -0.95
N ALA A 367 -4.23 -17.74 0.16
CA ALA A 367 -4.27 -19.20 0.26
C ALA A 367 -5.33 -19.82 -0.67
N ILE A 368 -6.55 -19.24 -0.73
CA ILE A 368 -7.61 -19.67 -1.67
C ILE A 368 -7.14 -19.52 -3.14
N VAL A 369 -6.52 -18.37 -3.47
CA VAL A 369 -6.07 -18.07 -4.83
C VAL A 369 -4.93 -18.98 -5.27
N ASP A 370 -3.98 -19.33 -4.40
CA ASP A 370 -2.96 -20.31 -4.74
C ASP A 370 -3.56 -21.69 -5.04
N GLN A 371 -4.38 -22.19 -4.10
CA GLN A 371 -4.94 -23.53 -4.16
C GLN A 371 -5.83 -23.78 -5.39
N LEU A 372 -6.53 -22.75 -5.88
CA LEU A 372 -7.46 -22.83 -7.02
C LEU A 372 -6.88 -22.23 -8.31
N GLY A 373 -6.04 -21.21 -8.20
CA GLY A 373 -5.45 -20.48 -9.33
C GLY A 373 -4.42 -21.30 -10.11
N GLY A 374 -3.68 -22.18 -9.43
CA GLY A 374 -2.81 -23.16 -10.09
C GLY A 374 -3.56 -24.18 -10.97
N MET A 375 -4.89 -24.25 -10.88
CA MET A 375 -5.76 -25.11 -11.69
C MET A 375 -6.76 -24.35 -12.59
N GLY A 376 -6.69 -23.01 -12.64
CA GLY A 376 -7.57 -22.20 -13.50
C GLY A 376 -9.04 -22.12 -13.07
N HIS A 377 -9.36 -22.42 -11.80
CA HIS A 377 -10.73 -22.45 -11.27
C HIS A 377 -11.22 -21.10 -10.69
N LEU A 378 -10.67 -19.97 -11.15
CA LEU A 378 -11.08 -18.62 -10.75
C LEU A 378 -11.66 -17.85 -11.94
N PRO A 379 -12.76 -17.09 -11.77
CA PRO A 379 -13.54 -16.94 -10.54
C PRO A 379 -14.40 -18.19 -10.21
N ILE A 380 -14.59 -18.45 -8.92
CA ILE A 380 -15.25 -19.65 -8.38
C ILE A 380 -16.70 -19.73 -8.86
N CYS A 381 -17.06 -20.88 -9.43
CA CYS A 381 -18.42 -21.38 -9.52
C CYS A 381 -18.67 -22.31 -8.32
N LEU A 382 -19.69 -22.05 -7.50
CA LEU A 382 -19.96 -22.84 -6.30
C LEU A 382 -20.41 -24.29 -6.61
N ASP A 383 -20.90 -24.52 -7.84
CA ASP A 383 -21.36 -25.83 -8.31
C ASP A 383 -20.21 -26.81 -8.65
N ASP A 384 -18.99 -26.30 -8.88
CA ASP A 384 -17.85 -27.08 -9.43
C ASP A 384 -16.79 -27.49 -8.37
N LEU A 385 -17.02 -27.25 -7.08
CA LEU A 385 -16.01 -27.39 -6.02
C LEU A 385 -15.96 -28.77 -5.33
N ARG A 386 -14.80 -29.11 -4.74
CA ARG A 386 -14.60 -30.34 -3.95
C ARG A 386 -15.21 -30.23 -2.54
N PRO A 387 -15.74 -31.34 -1.96
CA PRO A 387 -16.49 -31.32 -0.70
C PRO A 387 -15.84 -30.65 0.52
N CYS A 388 -14.51 -30.67 0.62
CA CYS A 388 -13.77 -30.20 1.79
C CYS A 388 -13.56 -28.68 1.89
N TYR A 389 -14.02 -27.89 0.90
CA TYR A 389 -13.98 -26.42 0.95
C TYR A 389 -15.31 -25.74 0.64
N ILE A 390 -16.36 -26.51 0.28
CA ILE A 390 -17.70 -25.98 -0.02
C ILE A 390 -18.26 -25.23 1.20
N VAL A 391 -17.99 -25.72 2.41
CA VAL A 391 -18.56 -25.16 3.64
C VAL A 391 -17.93 -23.80 3.97
N GLU A 392 -16.60 -23.70 3.94
CA GLU A 392 -15.85 -22.47 4.22
C GLU A 392 -16.06 -21.43 3.12
N LEU A 393 -15.91 -21.81 1.84
CA LEU A 393 -16.09 -20.89 0.71
C LEU A 393 -17.55 -20.47 0.53
N GLY A 394 -18.51 -21.35 0.78
CA GLY A 394 -19.94 -21.02 0.80
C GLY A 394 -20.29 -20.09 1.96
N SER A 395 -19.76 -20.36 3.16
CA SER A 395 -19.97 -19.47 4.32
C SER A 395 -19.34 -18.09 4.14
N LEU A 396 -18.15 -18.02 3.52
CA LEU A 396 -17.51 -16.75 3.17
C LEU A 396 -18.33 -15.98 2.11
N HIS A 397 -18.96 -16.68 1.16
CA HIS A 397 -19.86 -16.06 0.19
C HIS A 397 -21.14 -15.50 0.84
N VAL A 398 -21.71 -16.22 1.81
CA VAL A 398 -22.86 -15.73 2.61
C VAL A 398 -22.47 -14.46 3.38
N ILE A 399 -21.32 -14.44 4.06
CA ILE A 399 -20.81 -13.26 4.76
C ILE A 399 -20.60 -12.09 3.79
N PHE A 400 -20.07 -12.34 2.58
CA PHE A 400 -19.92 -11.33 1.53
C PHE A 400 -21.28 -10.73 1.11
N LEU A 401 -22.31 -11.57 0.88
CA LEU A 401 -23.64 -11.11 0.48
C LEU A 401 -24.34 -10.33 1.61
N GLU A 402 -24.34 -10.84 2.84
CA GLU A 402 -24.91 -10.16 4.01
C GLU A 402 -24.23 -8.81 4.28
N MET A 403 -22.90 -8.75 4.19
CA MET A 403 -22.13 -7.52 4.37
C MET A 403 -22.36 -6.51 3.23
N LEU A 404 -22.54 -6.98 1.99
CA LEU A 404 -22.89 -6.13 0.85
C LEU A 404 -24.31 -5.54 0.98
N GLU A 405 -25.27 -6.32 1.49
CA GLU A 405 -26.62 -5.82 1.80
C GLU A 405 -26.55 -4.72 2.88
N LYS A 406 -25.88 -4.98 4.01
CA LYS A 406 -25.83 -4.03 5.13
C LYS A 406 -25.03 -2.77 4.83
N ILE A 407 -24.01 -2.83 3.96
CA ILE A 407 -23.33 -1.62 3.51
C ILE A 407 -24.20 -0.79 2.55
N ASP A 408 -25.03 -1.39 1.68
CA ASP A 408 -25.98 -0.63 0.85
C ASP A 408 -26.98 0.15 1.73
N GLU A 409 -27.54 -0.49 2.76
CA GLU A 409 -28.44 0.16 3.72
C GLU A 409 -27.76 1.33 4.46
N CYS A 410 -26.49 1.15 4.88
CA CYS A 410 -25.70 2.22 5.51
C CYS A 410 -25.43 3.39 4.56
N LEU A 411 -25.03 3.11 3.31
CA LEU A 411 -24.75 4.12 2.28
C LEU A 411 -26.02 4.90 1.94
N LYS A 412 -27.16 4.22 1.79
CA LYS A 412 -28.48 4.84 1.56
C LYS A 412 -28.87 5.84 2.66
N ILE A 413 -28.61 5.49 3.92
CA ILE A 413 -28.87 6.39 5.06
C ILE A 413 -27.93 7.60 5.03
N MET A 414 -26.67 7.39 4.64
CA MET A 414 -25.66 8.43 4.48
C MET A 414 -25.99 9.46 3.37
N GLU A 415 -26.70 9.08 2.30
CA GLU A 415 -27.11 10.01 1.23
C GLU A 415 -28.10 11.10 1.72
N ILE A 416 -28.88 10.81 2.76
CA ILE A 416 -29.92 11.71 3.29
C ILE A 416 -29.34 13.03 3.85
N PRO A 417 -28.34 13.04 4.77
CA PRO A 417 -27.70 14.28 5.23
C PRO A 417 -26.77 14.89 4.18
N VAL A 418 -26.11 14.09 3.33
CA VAL A 418 -25.23 14.60 2.25
C VAL A 418 -26.04 15.47 1.28
N SER A 419 -27.25 15.04 0.91
CA SER A 419 -28.14 15.79 0.02
C SER A 419 -28.72 17.08 0.62
N ARG A 420 -28.48 17.36 1.91
CA ARG A 420 -29.04 18.51 2.65
C ARG A 420 -27.98 19.53 3.11
N SER A 421 -26.70 19.25 2.91
CA SER A 421 -25.59 20.09 3.40
C SER A 421 -24.68 20.55 2.26
N THR A 422 -24.72 21.85 1.95
CA THR A 422 -23.88 22.50 0.92
C THR A 422 -22.62 23.18 1.49
N GLY A 423 -22.35 23.04 2.78
CA GLY A 423 -21.15 23.58 3.43
C GLY A 423 -20.86 22.88 4.76
N GLU A 424 -19.56 22.80 5.09
CA GLU A 424 -18.96 22.36 6.36
C GLU A 424 -19.43 21.00 6.92
N ILE A 425 -18.61 19.98 6.64
CA ILE A 425 -18.91 18.56 6.88
C ILE A 425 -18.14 17.98 8.10
N ASP A 426 -17.28 18.78 8.74
CA ASP A 426 -16.24 18.29 9.67
C ASP A 426 -16.72 17.73 11.02
N GLY A 427 -17.89 18.14 11.52
CA GLY A 427 -18.30 17.82 12.89
C GLY A 427 -18.84 16.39 13.14
N LEU A 428 -19.34 15.69 12.11
CA LEU A 428 -20.24 14.54 12.30
C LEU A 428 -19.71 13.16 11.88
N ARG A 429 -18.48 13.07 11.32
CA ARG A 429 -18.12 11.98 10.39
C ARG A 429 -16.83 11.19 10.69
N SER A 430 -16.33 11.21 11.91
CA SER A 430 -15.11 10.46 12.29
C SER A 430 -15.18 8.95 12.04
N GLY A 431 -16.38 8.37 11.90
CA GLY A 431 -16.58 6.95 11.63
C GLY A 431 -16.69 6.52 10.16
N TRP A 432 -17.09 7.42 9.26
CA TRP A 432 -17.54 7.00 7.91
C TRP A 432 -16.41 6.43 7.04
N GLY A 433 -15.15 6.76 7.32
CA GLY A 433 -13.98 6.14 6.66
C GLY A 433 -13.96 4.60 6.75
N GLN A 434 -14.60 4.01 7.76
CA GLN A 434 -14.69 2.54 7.89
C GLN A 434 -15.51 1.90 6.76
N TYR A 435 -16.51 2.60 6.20
CA TYR A 435 -17.28 2.07 5.08
C TYR A 435 -16.41 1.86 3.85
N LEU A 436 -15.41 2.73 3.62
CA LEU A 436 -14.50 2.61 2.48
C LEU A 436 -13.54 1.41 2.65
N SER A 437 -13.10 1.14 3.88
CA SER A 437 -12.34 -0.07 4.22
C SER A 437 -13.16 -1.36 4.10
N ILE A 438 -14.46 -1.32 4.41
CA ILE A 438 -15.39 -2.45 4.19
C ILE A 438 -15.62 -2.67 2.69
N LEU A 439 -15.85 -1.61 1.91
CA LEU A 439 -16.01 -1.70 0.45
C LEU A 439 -14.74 -2.26 -0.22
N LYS A 440 -13.55 -1.88 0.26
CA LYS A 440 -12.27 -2.48 -0.19
C LYS A 440 -12.19 -3.97 0.13
N ALA A 441 -12.62 -4.40 1.30
CA ALA A 441 -12.69 -5.81 1.68
C ALA A 441 -13.67 -6.59 0.79
N LEU A 442 -14.85 -6.04 0.52
CA LEU A 442 -15.85 -6.59 -0.40
C LEU A 442 -15.32 -6.69 -1.84
N ASN A 443 -14.62 -5.68 -2.35
CA ASN A 443 -13.97 -5.73 -3.67
C ASN A 443 -12.79 -6.73 -3.72
N THR A 444 -12.17 -7.02 -2.57
CA THR A 444 -11.11 -8.03 -2.46
C THR A 444 -11.71 -9.44 -2.49
N LEU A 445 -12.88 -9.64 -1.87
CA LEU A 445 -13.68 -10.87 -1.89
C LEU A 445 -14.39 -11.12 -3.22
N SER A 446 -14.91 -10.09 -3.88
CA SER A 446 -15.69 -10.22 -5.12
C SER A 446 -14.90 -10.92 -6.23
N LYS A 447 -13.59 -10.65 -6.31
CA LYS A 447 -12.63 -11.28 -7.23
C LYS A 447 -12.45 -12.79 -7.04
N LEU A 448 -13.02 -13.38 -5.97
CA LEU A 448 -13.05 -14.84 -5.77
C LEU A 448 -14.25 -15.52 -6.44
N TYR A 449 -15.40 -14.86 -6.60
CA TYR A 449 -16.66 -15.51 -6.96
C TYR A 449 -17.23 -14.99 -8.28
N LYS A 450 -17.74 -15.89 -9.12
CA LYS A 450 -18.31 -15.53 -10.43
C LYS A 450 -19.53 -14.62 -10.25
N GLY A 451 -19.50 -13.44 -10.88
CA GLY A 451 -20.57 -12.44 -10.82
C GLY A 451 -20.59 -11.54 -9.57
N ALA A 452 -19.79 -11.84 -8.54
CA ALA A 452 -19.78 -11.04 -7.32
C ALA A 452 -19.18 -9.63 -7.51
N GLU A 453 -18.29 -9.45 -8.49
CA GLU A 453 -17.74 -8.12 -8.84
C GLU A 453 -18.85 -7.19 -9.35
N GLU A 454 -19.69 -7.66 -10.27
CA GLU A 454 -20.83 -6.88 -10.77
C GLU A 454 -21.86 -6.59 -9.67
N ASN A 455 -22.03 -7.48 -8.67
CA ASN A 455 -22.87 -7.18 -7.50
C ASN A 455 -22.34 -5.97 -6.72
N VAL A 456 -21.02 -5.90 -6.43
CA VAL A 456 -20.41 -4.74 -5.77
C VAL A 456 -20.54 -3.49 -6.64
N LEU A 457 -20.21 -3.57 -7.92
CA LEU A 457 -20.30 -2.45 -8.86
C LEU A 457 -21.74 -1.93 -8.98
N SER A 458 -22.75 -2.80 -8.96
CA SER A 458 -24.17 -2.40 -9.03
C SER A 458 -24.60 -1.57 -7.82
N VAL A 459 -24.16 -1.93 -6.61
CA VAL A 459 -24.41 -1.17 -5.37
C VAL A 459 -23.68 0.18 -5.43
N LEU A 460 -22.43 0.21 -5.89
CA LEU A 460 -21.66 1.45 -6.03
C LEU A 460 -22.24 2.40 -7.09
N ARG A 461 -22.78 1.89 -8.21
CA ARG A 461 -23.51 2.68 -9.21
C ARG A 461 -24.83 3.23 -8.65
N LEU A 462 -25.51 2.48 -7.77
CA LEU A 462 -26.73 2.95 -7.10
C LEU A 462 -26.45 3.99 -5.99
N ARG A 463 -25.27 3.95 -5.37
CA ARG A 463 -24.86 4.78 -4.21
C ARG A 463 -23.72 5.76 -4.51
N GLN A 464 -23.68 6.28 -5.74
CA GLN A 464 -22.61 7.21 -6.15
C GLN A 464 -22.50 8.44 -5.24
N VAL A 465 -23.60 8.98 -4.69
CA VAL A 465 -23.55 10.17 -3.84
C VAL A 465 -22.84 9.85 -2.51
N ALA A 466 -23.15 8.71 -1.89
CA ALA A 466 -22.43 8.27 -0.71
C ALA A 466 -20.95 7.93 -1.02
N LEU A 467 -20.66 7.20 -2.10
CA LEU A 467 -19.29 6.85 -2.48
C LEU A 467 -18.41 8.09 -2.68
N ASN A 468 -18.89 9.09 -3.42
CA ASN A 468 -18.13 10.32 -3.65
C ASN A 468 -17.92 11.14 -2.36
N ALA A 469 -18.91 11.15 -1.46
CA ALA A 469 -18.75 11.76 -0.14
C ALA A 469 -17.79 10.97 0.79
N LEU A 470 -17.67 9.64 0.66
CA LEU A 470 -16.67 8.83 1.35
C LEU A 470 -15.25 9.08 0.83
N ILE A 471 -15.09 9.22 -0.49
CA ILE A 471 -13.80 9.50 -1.10
C ILE A 471 -13.27 10.87 -0.63
N ARG A 472 -14.12 11.90 -0.58
CA ARG A 472 -13.74 13.24 -0.11
C ARG A 472 -13.27 13.32 1.35
N ILE A 473 -13.62 12.34 2.20
CA ILE A 473 -13.14 12.25 3.59
C ILE A 473 -12.01 11.22 3.78
N SER A 474 -11.56 10.57 2.70
CA SER A 474 -10.49 9.57 2.76
C SER A 474 -9.12 10.21 3.05
N ARG A 475 -8.27 9.47 3.77
CA ARG A 475 -6.93 9.91 4.18
C ARG A 475 -5.86 9.32 3.26
N ARG A 476 -4.73 10.02 3.13
CA ARG A 476 -3.53 9.59 2.37
C ARG A 476 -2.94 8.25 2.82
N SER A 477 -3.25 7.78 4.03
CA SER A 477 -2.83 6.47 4.55
C SER A 477 -3.46 5.27 3.84
N ASP A 478 -4.56 5.49 3.12
CA ASP A 478 -5.44 4.42 2.70
C ASP A 478 -5.31 4.15 1.19
N ASP A 479 -4.92 2.92 0.82
CA ASP A 479 -4.85 2.54 -0.60
C ASP A 479 -6.25 2.32 -1.20
N HIS A 480 -6.79 3.37 -1.81
CA HIS A 480 -8.07 3.41 -2.53
C HIS A 480 -7.92 3.29 -4.06
N ARG A 481 -6.76 2.85 -4.57
CA ARG A 481 -6.47 2.79 -6.02
C ARG A 481 -7.50 1.97 -6.81
N TRP A 482 -8.06 0.92 -6.22
CA TRP A 482 -9.11 0.09 -6.84
C TRP A 482 -10.34 0.88 -7.29
N ILE A 483 -10.64 2.03 -6.66
CA ILE A 483 -11.77 2.90 -7.04
C ILE A 483 -11.46 3.67 -8.33
N LEU A 484 -10.20 4.09 -8.50
CA LEU A 484 -9.71 4.79 -9.69
C LEU A 484 -9.66 3.89 -10.95
N GLU A 485 -9.80 2.57 -10.79
CA GLU A 485 -9.99 1.63 -11.92
C GLU A 485 -11.38 1.76 -12.56
N HIS A 486 -12.38 2.27 -11.81
CA HIS A 486 -13.78 2.37 -12.24
C HIS A 486 -14.24 3.84 -12.34
N LYS A 487 -13.88 4.49 -13.45
CA LYS A 487 -14.22 5.91 -13.73
C LYS A 487 -15.72 6.19 -13.72
N ASP A 488 -16.54 5.20 -14.09
CA ASP A 488 -18.01 5.29 -14.13
C ASP A 488 -18.66 5.48 -12.76
N LEU A 489 -17.94 5.19 -11.66
CA LEU A 489 -18.44 5.31 -10.29
C LEU A 489 -18.12 6.66 -9.63
N THR A 490 -17.15 7.41 -10.18
CA THR A 490 -16.52 8.53 -9.50
C THR A 490 -16.78 9.86 -10.21
N SER A 491 -17.05 10.90 -9.43
CA SER A 491 -17.12 12.29 -9.91
C SER A 491 -15.72 12.86 -10.12
N PHE A 492 -15.63 13.94 -10.91
CA PHE A 492 -14.41 14.74 -11.07
C PHE A 492 -13.74 15.08 -9.72
N GLU A 493 -14.51 15.58 -8.74
CA GLU A 493 -13.98 15.96 -7.43
C GLU A 493 -13.27 14.80 -6.72
N SER A 494 -13.86 13.60 -6.80
CA SER A 494 -13.33 12.37 -6.20
C SER A 494 -12.10 11.86 -6.94
N ARG A 495 -12.11 11.87 -8.28
CA ARG A 495 -10.94 11.49 -9.10
C ARG A 495 -9.78 12.44 -8.86
N ARG A 496 -10.04 13.75 -8.81
CA ARG A 496 -9.05 14.78 -8.44
C ARG A 496 -8.52 14.57 -7.02
N HIS A 497 -9.38 14.29 -6.03
CA HIS A 497 -8.93 14.03 -4.65
C HIS A 497 -8.00 12.81 -4.57
N LEU A 498 -8.42 11.67 -5.12
CA LEU A 498 -7.64 10.43 -5.11
C LEU A 498 -6.31 10.56 -5.88
N THR A 499 -6.29 11.28 -7.00
CA THR A 499 -5.06 11.47 -7.80
C THR A 499 -4.09 12.47 -7.19
N LEU A 500 -4.57 13.55 -6.55
CA LEU A 500 -3.71 14.46 -5.78
C LEU A 500 -3.11 13.77 -4.54
N MET A 501 -3.73 12.70 -4.01
CA MET A 501 -3.10 11.89 -2.95
C MET A 501 -1.92 11.02 -3.46
N LEU A 502 -1.77 10.81 -4.77
CA LEU A 502 -0.59 10.15 -5.36
C LEU A 502 0.63 11.10 -5.49
N LEU A 503 0.40 12.40 -5.30
CA LEU A 503 1.42 13.45 -5.28
C LEU A 503 1.85 13.77 -3.84
N PRO A 504 3.06 14.30 -3.63
CA PRO A 504 3.59 14.60 -2.29
C PRO A 504 2.73 15.61 -1.51
N GLU A 505 2.87 15.56 -0.19
CA GLU A 505 2.25 16.50 0.73
C GLU A 505 3.23 17.62 1.05
N LEU A 506 2.83 18.87 0.77
CA LEU A 506 3.54 20.04 1.26
C LEU A 506 3.38 20.07 2.79
N LYS A 507 4.50 20.07 3.52
CA LYS A 507 4.51 20.26 4.97
C LYS A 507 4.44 21.76 5.27
N ASP A 508 3.69 22.11 6.31
CA ASP A 508 3.61 23.50 6.81
C ASP A 508 4.87 23.94 7.59
N GLU A 509 5.88 23.07 7.71
CA GLU A 509 7.14 23.32 8.41
C GLU A 509 8.13 24.04 7.47
N TYR A 510 8.23 25.36 7.62
CA TYR A 510 9.07 26.29 6.85
C TYR A 510 10.60 26.02 6.88
N GLU A 511 11.08 24.97 7.52
CA GLU A 511 12.52 24.80 7.82
C GLU A 511 13.36 24.48 6.56
N HIS A 512 12.77 23.97 5.47
CA HIS A 512 13.48 23.55 4.24
C HIS A 512 12.72 23.90 2.94
N LEU A 513 12.46 25.18 2.68
CA LEU A 513 11.97 25.67 1.38
C LEU A 513 13.08 25.65 0.31
N PHE A 514 12.74 25.29 -0.93
CA PHE A 514 13.65 25.42 -2.08
C PHE A 514 13.56 26.85 -2.65
N GLU A 515 14.59 27.66 -2.40
CA GLU A 515 14.63 29.09 -2.77
C GLU A 515 15.07 29.32 -4.23
N MET A 516 14.29 30.13 -4.95
CA MET A 516 14.59 30.58 -6.32
C MET A 516 14.56 32.10 -6.39
N LEU A 517 15.65 32.70 -6.89
CA LEU A 517 15.79 34.14 -7.11
C LEU A 517 16.01 34.41 -8.60
N ILE A 518 14.97 34.88 -9.30
CA ILE A 518 14.91 34.85 -10.76
C ILE A 518 14.76 36.26 -11.34
N ASP A 519 15.43 36.53 -12.46
CA ASP A 519 15.23 37.74 -13.27
C ASP A 519 13.97 37.60 -14.14
N ARG A 520 13.10 38.63 -14.16
CA ARG A 520 11.95 38.65 -15.08
C ARG A 520 12.39 38.65 -16.55
N GLU A 521 13.53 39.24 -16.88
CA GLU A 521 14.06 39.26 -18.26
C GLU A 521 14.59 37.89 -18.71
N GLN A 522 15.02 37.03 -17.76
CA GLN A 522 15.57 35.70 -18.03
C GLN A 522 14.70 34.57 -17.47
N LEU A 523 13.41 34.84 -17.24
CA LEU A 523 12.46 33.98 -16.54
C LEU A 523 12.57 32.49 -16.91
N LEU A 524 12.50 32.16 -18.20
CA LEU A 524 12.50 30.77 -18.66
C LEU A 524 13.86 30.09 -18.47
N ALA A 525 14.96 30.79 -18.77
CA ALA A 525 16.32 30.25 -18.69
C ALA A 525 16.73 30.00 -17.23
N GLU A 526 16.48 30.95 -16.34
CA GLU A 526 16.82 30.79 -14.92
C GLU A 526 15.89 29.78 -14.24
N SER A 527 14.59 29.77 -14.55
CA SER A 527 13.68 28.72 -14.05
C SER A 527 14.10 27.31 -14.50
N PHE A 528 14.53 27.18 -15.75
CA PHE A 528 15.08 25.94 -16.29
C PHE A 528 16.33 25.50 -15.52
N GLU A 529 17.28 26.41 -15.26
CA GLU A 529 18.48 26.09 -14.47
C GLU A 529 18.15 25.62 -13.05
N TYR A 530 17.32 26.38 -12.30
CA TYR A 530 16.98 26.06 -10.92
C TYR A 530 16.29 24.69 -10.79
N ILE A 531 15.20 24.48 -11.54
CA ILE A 531 14.36 23.28 -11.41
C ILE A 531 15.03 22.04 -12.03
N SER A 532 15.87 22.18 -13.06
CA SER A 532 16.57 21.04 -13.65
C SER A 532 17.73 20.54 -12.78
N LYS A 533 18.44 21.46 -12.09
CA LYS A 533 19.58 21.14 -11.20
C LYS A 533 19.17 20.69 -9.78
N ALA A 534 17.93 20.95 -9.37
CA ALA A 534 17.41 20.57 -8.04
C ALA A 534 17.41 19.04 -7.80
N ASP A 535 17.70 18.61 -6.56
CA ASP A 535 17.41 17.24 -6.13
C ASP A 535 15.89 17.09 -5.91
N VAL A 536 15.37 15.91 -6.26
CA VAL A 536 13.97 15.53 -6.10
C VAL A 536 13.52 15.68 -4.64
N LYS A 537 14.41 15.43 -3.68
CA LYS A 537 14.13 15.58 -2.25
C LYS A 537 13.84 17.01 -1.84
N ASP A 538 14.52 17.98 -2.44
CA ASP A 538 14.33 19.40 -2.11
C ASP A 538 12.97 19.88 -2.66
N LEU A 539 12.61 19.41 -3.87
CA LEU A 539 11.30 19.65 -4.49
C LEU A 539 10.15 18.94 -3.75
N HIS A 540 10.42 17.85 -3.01
CA HIS A 540 9.46 17.15 -2.16
C HIS A 540 9.40 17.65 -0.71
N GLY A 541 10.45 18.33 -0.23
CA GLY A 541 10.76 18.42 1.20
C GLY A 541 9.99 19.49 2.00
N GLY A 542 9.90 20.70 1.47
CA GLY A 542 9.27 21.85 2.15
C GLY A 542 8.55 22.84 1.23
N GLY A 543 8.45 22.55 -0.07
CA GLY A 543 7.82 23.44 -1.07
C GLY A 543 8.79 24.47 -1.66
N LEU A 544 8.28 25.25 -2.61
CA LEU A 544 9.03 26.26 -3.34
C LEU A 544 8.92 27.65 -2.68
N PHE A 545 10.04 28.37 -2.56
CA PHE A 545 10.09 29.80 -2.27
C PHE A 545 10.58 30.55 -3.50
N MET A 546 9.95 31.67 -3.83
CA MET A 546 10.15 32.39 -5.09
C MET A 546 10.23 33.90 -4.83
N GLU A 547 11.27 34.53 -5.39
CA GLU A 547 11.53 35.96 -5.36
C GLU A 547 12.02 36.44 -6.74
N PHE A 548 11.57 37.63 -7.16
CA PHE A 548 12.08 38.27 -8.37
C PHE A 548 13.20 39.26 -8.04
N LYS A 549 14.29 39.23 -8.82
CA LYS A 549 15.43 40.12 -8.60
C LYS A 549 15.01 41.58 -8.66
N ASN A 550 15.43 42.33 -7.64
CA ASN A 550 15.12 43.77 -7.44
C ASN A 550 13.65 44.08 -7.08
N GLU A 551 12.85 43.09 -6.66
CA GLU A 551 11.49 43.30 -6.14
C GLU A 551 11.41 42.95 -4.65
N GLU A 552 10.73 43.78 -3.85
CA GLU A 552 10.52 43.50 -2.42
C GLU A 552 9.40 42.45 -2.16
N ALA A 553 8.72 41.99 -3.22
CA ALA A 553 7.58 41.10 -3.12
C ALA A 553 8.04 39.65 -2.94
N THR A 554 7.57 39.01 -1.86
CA THR A 554 7.87 37.59 -1.54
C THR A 554 6.63 36.82 -1.08
N GLY A 555 6.71 35.49 -1.17
CA GLY A 555 5.70 34.57 -0.63
C GLY A 555 4.77 33.93 -1.68
N PRO A 556 3.67 33.27 -1.25
CA PRO A 556 2.89 32.36 -2.10
C PRO A 556 2.17 33.03 -3.27
N GLY A 557 1.93 34.35 -3.21
CA GLY A 557 1.40 35.11 -4.35
C GLY A 557 2.40 35.22 -5.50
N VAL A 558 3.69 35.38 -5.21
CA VAL A 558 4.76 35.45 -6.21
C VAL A 558 4.99 34.07 -6.83
N LEU A 559 4.95 33.01 -6.03
CA LEU A 559 5.03 31.63 -6.53
C LEU A 559 3.90 31.31 -7.53
N ARG A 560 2.65 31.70 -7.24
CA ARG A 560 1.52 31.53 -8.17
C ARG A 560 1.71 32.32 -9.47
N GLU A 561 2.23 33.55 -9.37
CA GLU A 561 2.56 34.37 -10.52
C GLU A 561 3.61 33.68 -11.41
N TRP A 562 4.72 33.24 -10.81
CA TRP A 562 5.81 32.52 -11.48
C TRP A 562 5.33 31.28 -12.22
N PHE A 563 4.50 30.42 -11.60
CA PHE A 563 3.91 29.26 -12.29
C PHE A 563 3.14 29.66 -13.55
N CYS A 564 2.29 30.69 -13.48
CA CYS A 564 1.55 31.17 -14.65
C CYS A 564 2.47 31.73 -15.74
N LEU A 565 3.51 32.49 -15.38
CA LEU A 565 4.43 33.11 -16.33
C LEU A 565 5.36 32.08 -16.99
N VAL A 566 5.91 31.14 -16.23
CA VAL A 566 6.78 30.07 -16.75
C VAL A 566 6.01 29.15 -17.69
N CYS A 567 4.77 28.77 -17.36
CA CYS A 567 3.95 28.00 -18.30
C CYS A 567 3.64 28.80 -19.58
N GLN A 568 3.30 30.08 -19.48
CA GLN A 568 3.12 30.94 -20.67
C GLN A 568 4.39 31.03 -21.52
N ALA A 569 5.58 31.03 -20.91
CA ALA A 569 6.85 30.99 -21.62
C ALA A 569 7.11 29.63 -22.30
N ILE A 570 6.94 28.50 -21.59
CA ILE A 570 7.16 27.15 -22.14
C ILE A 570 6.26 26.88 -23.36
N PHE A 571 4.99 27.25 -23.28
CA PHE A 571 3.99 27.02 -24.33
C PHE A 571 3.93 28.16 -25.38
N ASN A 572 4.89 29.10 -25.35
CA ASN A 572 5.01 30.14 -26.38
C ASN A 572 5.47 29.53 -27.71
N PRO A 573 4.75 29.75 -28.84
CA PRO A 573 5.13 29.25 -30.16
C PRO A 573 6.56 29.60 -30.60
N GLN A 574 7.16 30.67 -30.06
CA GLN A 574 8.54 31.08 -30.37
C GLN A 574 9.60 30.06 -29.90
N ASN A 575 9.30 29.26 -28.87
CA ASN A 575 10.25 28.29 -28.30
C ASN A 575 10.24 26.93 -29.01
N ALA A 576 9.37 26.73 -30.00
CA ALA A 576 9.29 25.50 -30.82
C ALA A 576 9.11 24.17 -30.06
N LEU A 577 8.85 24.18 -28.74
CA LEU A 577 8.62 22.97 -27.94
C LEU A 577 7.23 22.35 -28.18
N PHE A 578 6.19 23.18 -28.18
CA PHE A 578 4.79 22.75 -28.29
C PHE A 578 4.06 23.47 -29.42
N LEU A 579 3.06 22.80 -29.98
CA LEU A 579 2.13 23.36 -30.97
C LEU A 579 0.74 23.51 -30.34
N ALA A 580 0.07 24.62 -30.62
CA ALA A 580 -1.30 24.87 -30.19
C ALA A 580 -2.29 24.23 -31.20
N CYS A 581 -3.40 23.71 -30.69
CA CYS A 581 -4.50 23.21 -31.53
C CYS A 581 -5.20 24.38 -32.25
N PRO A 582 -5.49 24.29 -33.57
CA PRO A 582 -6.02 25.43 -34.33
C PRO A 582 -7.36 26.00 -33.82
N ASP A 583 -8.22 25.15 -33.26
CA ASP A 583 -9.53 25.54 -32.74
C ASP A 583 -9.51 25.95 -31.25
N ASP A 584 -8.43 25.62 -30.52
CA ASP A 584 -8.25 25.95 -29.10
C ASP A 584 -6.77 26.26 -28.80
N ASN A 585 -6.43 27.56 -28.86
CA ASN A 585 -5.09 28.08 -28.59
C ASN A 585 -4.58 27.85 -27.14
N ARG A 586 -5.39 27.25 -26.24
CA ARG A 586 -4.95 26.83 -24.90
C ARG A 586 -4.52 25.36 -24.83
N ARG A 587 -4.83 24.58 -25.87
CA ARG A 587 -4.59 23.14 -25.95
C ARG A 587 -3.33 22.86 -26.75
N PHE A 588 -2.42 22.09 -26.17
CA PHE A 588 -1.08 21.88 -26.71
C PHE A 588 -0.70 20.41 -26.88
N PHE A 589 0.07 20.13 -27.92
CA PHE A 589 0.77 18.85 -28.14
C PHE A 589 2.26 19.09 -28.45
N PRO A 590 3.16 18.11 -28.19
CA PRO A 590 4.58 18.25 -28.49
C PRO A 590 4.83 18.52 -29.97
N ASN A 591 5.77 19.43 -30.28
CA ASN A 591 6.18 19.71 -31.64
C ASN A 591 7.09 18.59 -32.19
N PRO A 592 6.75 17.91 -33.30
CA PRO A 592 7.64 16.94 -33.95
C PRO A 592 8.95 17.54 -34.47
N ALA A 593 9.02 18.87 -34.62
CA ALA A 593 10.20 19.64 -35.02
C ALA A 593 10.85 20.40 -33.84
N SER A 594 10.72 19.89 -32.61
CA SER A 594 11.43 20.42 -31.44
C SER A 594 12.95 20.23 -31.53
N ASP A 595 13.42 19.33 -32.39
CA ASP A 595 14.84 19.03 -32.64
C ASP A 595 15.64 20.19 -33.26
N VAL A 596 14.99 21.32 -33.54
CA VAL A 596 15.62 22.61 -33.84
C VAL A 596 16.39 23.18 -32.65
N ASP A 597 15.93 22.92 -31.40
CA ASP A 597 16.67 23.26 -30.18
C ASP A 597 17.45 22.01 -29.67
N PRO A 598 18.79 22.07 -29.55
CA PRO A 598 19.59 20.98 -28.98
C PRO A 598 19.17 20.57 -27.56
N LEU A 599 18.60 21.48 -26.75
CA LEU A 599 18.20 21.25 -25.37
C LEU A 599 16.73 20.84 -25.21
N HIS A 600 15.97 20.66 -26.31
CA HIS A 600 14.51 20.45 -26.23
C HIS A 600 14.11 19.29 -25.30
N LEU A 601 14.87 18.18 -25.30
CA LEU A 601 14.61 17.02 -24.42
C LEU A 601 14.70 17.38 -22.94
N GLU A 602 15.69 18.19 -22.56
CA GLU A 602 15.83 18.69 -21.19
C GLU A 602 14.68 19.65 -20.84
N TYR A 603 14.27 20.52 -21.78
CA TYR A 603 13.10 21.37 -21.63
C TYR A 603 11.78 20.59 -21.47
N PHE A 604 11.61 19.45 -22.15
CA PHE A 604 10.45 18.57 -21.94
C PHE A 604 10.44 17.98 -20.53
N ARG A 605 11.58 17.51 -20.02
CA ARG A 605 11.70 17.01 -18.63
C ARG A 605 11.45 18.10 -17.60
N PHE A 606 12.01 19.29 -17.81
CA PHE A 606 11.71 20.48 -17.01
C PHE A 606 10.21 20.82 -17.01
N CYS A 607 9.56 20.81 -18.18
CA CYS A 607 8.12 21.03 -18.30
C CYS A 607 7.31 19.96 -17.52
N GLY A 608 7.71 18.69 -17.60
CA GLY A 608 7.13 17.61 -16.79
C GLY A 608 7.18 17.88 -15.29
N ARG A 609 8.34 18.33 -14.77
CA ARG A 609 8.52 18.76 -13.37
C ARG A 609 7.61 19.94 -13.02
N ILE A 610 7.60 21.00 -13.84
CA ILE A 610 6.78 22.20 -13.62
C ILE A 610 5.28 21.86 -13.54
N ILE A 611 4.77 21.02 -14.45
CA ILE A 611 3.36 20.64 -14.45
C ILE A 611 3.01 19.82 -13.21
N ALA A 612 3.83 18.83 -12.82
CA ALA A 612 3.61 18.07 -11.59
C ALA A 612 3.67 18.97 -10.34
N LEU A 613 4.63 19.90 -10.26
CA LEU A 613 4.75 20.87 -9.18
C LEU A 613 3.53 21.82 -9.11
N SER A 614 3.00 22.27 -10.26
CA SER A 614 1.79 23.11 -10.27
C SER A 614 0.56 22.38 -9.70
N LEU A 615 0.45 21.06 -9.92
CA LEU A 615 -0.58 20.22 -9.32
C LEU A 615 -0.38 20.02 -7.81
N VAL A 616 0.86 19.80 -7.35
CA VAL A 616 1.21 19.74 -5.90
C VAL A 616 0.82 21.03 -5.19
N HIS A 617 1.17 22.18 -5.77
CA HIS A 617 0.81 23.51 -5.24
C HIS A 617 -0.64 23.95 -5.55
N LYS A 618 -1.42 23.13 -6.26
CA LYS A 618 -2.83 23.36 -6.66
C LYS A 618 -3.06 24.65 -7.46
N VAL A 619 -2.10 25.06 -8.29
CA VAL A 619 -2.13 26.30 -9.09
C VAL A 619 -2.68 26.03 -10.49
N GLN A 620 -3.71 26.79 -10.89
CA GLN A 620 -4.27 26.73 -12.26
C GLN A 620 -3.38 27.53 -13.22
N VAL A 621 -2.52 26.84 -13.95
CA VAL A 621 -1.55 27.40 -14.91
C VAL A 621 -2.18 27.91 -16.21
N GLY A 622 -3.37 27.43 -16.56
CA GLY A 622 -4.16 27.95 -17.68
C GLY A 622 -3.96 27.27 -19.04
N ILE A 623 -3.02 26.33 -19.15
CA ILE A 623 -2.80 25.50 -20.34
C ILE A 623 -3.48 24.13 -20.17
N VAL A 624 -3.82 23.49 -21.29
CA VAL A 624 -4.37 22.12 -21.32
C VAL A 624 -3.68 21.26 -22.38
N PHE A 625 -3.78 19.94 -22.25
CA PHE A 625 -3.13 19.01 -23.17
C PHE A 625 -4.08 18.52 -24.26
N ASP A 626 -3.54 18.31 -25.45
CA ASP A 626 -4.28 17.64 -26.50
C ASP A 626 -4.56 16.17 -26.13
N ARG A 627 -5.64 15.64 -26.71
CA ARG A 627 -6.07 14.25 -26.54
C ARG A 627 -4.99 13.25 -26.97
N THR A 628 -4.25 13.51 -28.04
CA THR A 628 -3.15 12.65 -28.51
C THR A 628 -1.99 12.60 -27.50
N PHE A 629 -1.67 13.73 -26.86
CA PHE A 629 -0.61 13.81 -25.86
C PHE A 629 -1.04 13.16 -24.54
N PHE A 630 -2.25 13.45 -24.07
CA PHE A 630 -2.84 12.83 -22.87
C PHE A 630 -2.90 11.29 -22.98
N LEU A 631 -3.33 10.75 -24.13
CA LEU A 631 -3.39 9.30 -24.34
C LEU A 631 -2.02 8.64 -24.24
N GLN A 632 -0.97 9.26 -24.79
CA GLN A 632 0.40 8.73 -24.68
C GLN A 632 0.90 8.76 -23.23
N LEU A 633 0.60 9.82 -22.47
CA LEU A 633 0.90 9.88 -21.04
C LEU A 633 0.16 8.79 -20.24
N ALA A 634 -1.06 8.44 -20.65
CA ALA A 634 -1.84 7.32 -20.09
C ALA A 634 -1.45 5.92 -20.62
N GLU A 635 -0.40 5.80 -21.45
CA GLU A 635 0.00 4.56 -22.15
C GLU A 635 -1.12 3.96 -23.03
N GLY A 636 -2.04 4.81 -23.49
CA GLY A 636 -3.11 4.47 -24.43
C GLY A 636 -2.70 4.65 -25.90
N THR A 637 -3.39 3.92 -26.78
CA THR A 637 -3.22 4.00 -28.22
C THR A 637 -3.91 5.24 -28.81
N VAL A 638 -3.21 5.99 -29.66
CA VAL A 638 -3.79 7.12 -30.43
C VAL A 638 -4.47 6.58 -31.71
N SER A 639 -5.72 6.97 -31.95
CA SER A 639 -6.50 6.65 -33.15
C SER A 639 -6.75 7.88 -34.03
N LEU A 640 -7.32 7.70 -35.22
CA LEU A 640 -7.65 8.81 -36.13
C LEU A 640 -8.65 9.81 -35.51
N GLU A 641 -9.62 9.36 -34.72
CA GLU A 641 -10.59 10.28 -34.10
C GLU A 641 -9.96 11.13 -32.98
N ASP A 642 -8.82 10.70 -32.43
CA ASP A 642 -8.11 11.43 -31.37
C ASP A 642 -7.26 12.59 -31.93
N VAL A 643 -6.84 12.54 -33.20
CA VAL A 643 -6.01 13.61 -33.83
C VAL A 643 -6.84 14.75 -34.43
N ARG A 644 -8.17 14.63 -34.43
CA ARG A 644 -9.10 15.58 -35.10
C ARG A 644 -8.87 17.02 -34.66
N ASP A 645 -8.73 17.24 -33.36
CA ASP A 645 -8.66 18.56 -32.76
C ASP A 645 -7.20 19.11 -32.80
N ALA A 646 -6.20 18.23 -32.94
CA ALA A 646 -4.77 18.57 -33.05
C ALA A 646 -4.36 19.02 -34.47
N ASP A 647 -4.85 18.34 -35.51
CA ASP A 647 -4.70 18.77 -36.91
C ASP A 647 -5.96 18.43 -37.72
N PRO A 648 -6.95 19.35 -37.78
CA PRO A 648 -8.19 19.16 -38.54
C PRO A 648 -7.99 18.94 -40.04
N LEU A 649 -6.91 19.48 -40.63
CA LEU A 649 -6.60 19.34 -42.06
C LEU A 649 -6.08 17.93 -42.35
N PHE A 650 -5.18 17.42 -41.52
CA PHE A 650 -4.68 16.05 -41.60
C PHE A 650 -5.78 15.02 -41.34
N TYR A 651 -6.61 15.25 -40.32
CA TYR A 651 -7.81 14.43 -40.06
C TYR A 651 -8.71 14.37 -41.28
N SER A 652 -9.05 15.53 -41.85
CA SER A 652 -9.89 15.63 -43.06
C SER A 652 -9.29 14.90 -44.26
N SER A 653 -7.97 14.96 -44.45
CA SER A 653 -7.26 14.25 -45.53
C SER A 653 -7.25 12.74 -45.32
N CYS A 654 -6.96 12.26 -44.10
CA CYS A 654 -7.01 10.84 -43.76
C CYS A 654 -8.43 10.27 -43.89
N LYS A 655 -9.44 11.02 -43.44
CA LYS A 655 -10.85 10.63 -43.54
C LYS A 655 -11.30 10.50 -45.00
N LYS A 656 -10.91 11.44 -45.87
CA LYS A 656 -11.12 11.31 -47.33
C LYS A 656 -10.52 10.03 -47.90
N ILE A 657 -9.33 9.60 -47.48
CA ILE A 657 -8.71 8.35 -47.95
C ILE A 657 -9.53 7.11 -47.54
N LEU A 658 -10.13 7.13 -46.36
CA LEU A 658 -11.01 6.04 -45.88
C LEU A 658 -12.38 6.04 -46.55
N GLU A 659 -12.93 7.21 -46.86
CA GLU A 659 -14.26 7.40 -47.46
C GLU A 659 -14.25 7.36 -49.00
N MET A 660 -13.07 7.40 -49.64
CA MET A 660 -12.95 7.41 -51.10
C MET A 660 -13.38 6.07 -51.73
N ASP A 661 -13.89 6.17 -52.96
CA ASP A 661 -14.34 5.05 -53.77
C ASP A 661 -13.23 4.01 -54.01
N THR A 662 -13.60 2.74 -53.92
CA THR A 662 -12.69 1.59 -54.03
C THR A 662 -12.11 1.41 -55.43
N GLU A 663 -12.85 1.72 -56.50
CA GLU A 663 -12.36 1.60 -57.86
C GLU A 663 -11.26 2.64 -58.14
N ILE A 664 -11.39 3.85 -57.56
CA ILE A 664 -10.38 4.90 -57.67
C ILE A 664 -9.11 4.51 -56.90
N LEU A 665 -9.23 3.97 -55.69
CA LEU A 665 -8.10 3.46 -54.91
C LEU A 665 -7.37 2.32 -55.62
N ASP A 666 -8.11 1.31 -56.09
CA ASP A 666 -7.52 0.10 -56.69
C ASP A 666 -6.94 0.35 -58.10
N SER A 667 -7.22 1.52 -58.70
CA SER A 667 -6.65 1.96 -59.97
C SER A 667 -5.27 2.65 -59.88
N ASP A 668 -4.72 2.82 -58.66
CA ASP A 668 -3.48 3.57 -58.37
C ASP A 668 -3.49 5.04 -58.88
N ALA A 669 -4.67 5.63 -59.05
CA ALA A 669 -4.82 7.00 -59.56
C ALA A 669 -4.21 8.08 -58.66
N LEU A 670 -3.90 7.76 -57.39
CA LEU A 670 -3.25 8.68 -56.44
C LEU A 670 -1.72 8.50 -56.36
N GLY A 671 -1.14 7.39 -56.82
CA GLY A 671 0.29 7.11 -56.70
C GLY A 671 0.82 7.09 -55.26
N LEU A 672 -0.02 6.78 -54.27
CA LEU A 672 0.34 6.77 -52.85
C LEU A 672 0.95 5.42 -52.46
N THR A 673 2.13 5.46 -51.84
CA THR A 673 2.79 4.30 -51.23
C THR A 673 2.89 4.46 -49.72
N PHE A 674 3.37 3.45 -48.98
CA PHE A 674 3.51 3.48 -47.52
C PHE A 674 4.72 4.31 -47.07
N VAL A 675 4.72 5.57 -47.48
CA VAL A 675 5.83 6.53 -47.39
C VAL A 675 5.27 7.90 -47.09
N ARG A 676 6.03 8.72 -46.37
CA ARG A 676 5.68 10.10 -46.06
C ARG A 676 6.85 11.04 -46.34
N GLU A 677 6.57 12.16 -47.00
CA GLU A 677 7.50 13.30 -47.04
C GLU A 677 7.42 14.11 -45.74
N ILE A 678 8.59 14.43 -45.20
CA ILE A 678 8.77 15.27 -44.01
C ILE A 678 9.74 16.38 -44.39
N GLU A 679 9.34 17.63 -44.15
CA GLU A 679 10.20 18.80 -44.34
C GLU A 679 10.84 19.15 -42.98
N LYS A 680 12.16 18.95 -42.86
CA LYS A 680 12.97 19.34 -41.69
C LYS A 680 13.97 20.41 -42.10
N LEU A 681 13.93 21.58 -41.44
CA LEU A 681 14.83 22.72 -41.71
C LEU A 681 14.90 23.12 -43.21
N GLY A 682 13.78 22.99 -43.94
CA GLY A 682 13.70 23.26 -45.39
C GLY A 682 14.23 22.14 -46.29
N SER A 683 14.76 21.05 -45.73
CA SER A 683 15.11 19.83 -46.47
C SER A 683 13.93 18.85 -46.46
N ARG A 684 13.52 18.37 -47.64
CA ARG A 684 12.51 17.32 -47.76
C ARG A 684 13.17 15.95 -47.71
N THR A 685 12.74 15.14 -46.76
CA THR A 685 13.18 13.76 -46.56
C THR A 685 12.00 12.81 -46.64
N THR A 686 12.20 11.70 -47.33
CA THR A 686 11.18 10.68 -47.59
C THR A 686 11.39 9.53 -46.60
N VAL A 687 10.38 9.23 -45.77
CA VAL A 687 10.45 8.20 -44.71
C VAL A 687 9.44 7.10 -44.97
N GLU A 688 9.89 5.84 -44.95
CA GLU A 688 8.98 4.69 -45.04
C GLU A 688 8.19 4.51 -43.74
N LEU A 689 6.87 4.32 -43.86
CA LEU A 689 5.97 4.09 -42.72
C LEU A 689 6.05 2.65 -42.17
N CYS A 690 6.51 1.72 -43.01
CA CYS A 690 6.77 0.33 -42.67
C CYS A 690 7.91 -0.22 -43.56
N PRO A 691 8.58 -1.34 -43.20
CA PRO A 691 9.72 -1.84 -43.94
C PRO A 691 9.40 -2.16 -45.41
N GLY A 692 10.08 -1.49 -46.35
CA GLY A 692 9.83 -1.63 -47.78
C GLY A 692 8.57 -0.92 -48.27
N GLY A 693 8.02 0.00 -47.47
CA GLY A 693 6.78 0.71 -47.73
C GLY A 693 6.73 1.48 -49.05
N ASN A 694 7.89 1.86 -49.60
CA ASN A 694 7.98 2.49 -50.93
C ASN A 694 7.54 1.56 -52.07
N ASN A 695 7.51 0.25 -51.87
CA ASN A 695 7.02 -0.74 -52.84
C ASN A 695 5.57 -1.18 -52.58
N ILE A 696 4.91 -0.65 -51.54
CA ILE A 696 3.54 -1.02 -51.15
C ILE A 696 2.60 0.09 -51.62
N VAL A 697 1.87 -0.18 -52.70
CA VAL A 697 0.84 0.72 -53.26
C VAL A 697 -0.43 0.69 -52.38
N LEU A 698 -1.01 1.87 -52.15
CA LEU A 698 -2.27 2.06 -51.44
C LEU A 698 -3.45 1.49 -52.26
N ASN A 699 -4.34 0.75 -51.60
CA ASN A 699 -5.53 0.14 -52.19
C ASN A 699 -6.67 0.02 -51.16
N SER A 700 -7.83 -0.42 -51.61
CA SER A 700 -9.06 -0.59 -50.82
C SER A 700 -8.87 -1.44 -49.55
N LYS A 701 -7.95 -2.42 -49.56
CA LYS A 701 -7.72 -3.37 -48.46
C LYS A 701 -6.71 -2.88 -47.42
N ASN A 702 -5.74 -2.05 -47.80
CA ASN A 702 -4.67 -1.60 -46.91
C ASN A 702 -4.81 -0.14 -46.44
N ARG A 703 -5.82 0.61 -46.92
CA ARG A 703 -6.07 2.02 -46.57
C ARG A 703 -6.19 2.30 -45.06
N GLU A 704 -6.82 1.41 -44.29
CA GLU A 704 -6.92 1.56 -42.84
C GLU A 704 -5.56 1.44 -42.14
N ALA A 705 -4.74 0.47 -42.57
CA ALA A 705 -3.38 0.30 -42.07
C ALA A 705 -2.48 1.48 -42.46
N TYR A 706 -2.62 2.01 -43.68
CA TYR A 706 -1.90 3.20 -44.14
C TYR A 706 -2.23 4.43 -43.27
N VAL A 707 -3.51 4.71 -43.07
CA VAL A 707 -3.96 5.85 -42.24
C VAL A 707 -3.55 5.69 -40.78
N ASN A 708 -3.64 4.49 -40.22
CA ASN A 708 -3.13 4.23 -38.86
C ASN A 708 -1.61 4.48 -38.78
N LEU A 709 -0.81 3.98 -39.72
CA LEU A 709 0.64 4.22 -39.74
C LEU A 709 0.99 5.71 -39.93
N LEU A 710 0.23 6.47 -40.71
CA LEU A 710 0.38 7.93 -40.78
C LEU A 710 0.12 8.61 -39.42
N VAL A 711 -0.93 8.19 -38.71
CA VAL A 711 -1.25 8.69 -37.36
C VAL A 711 -0.14 8.34 -36.37
N GLN A 712 0.24 7.06 -36.27
CA GLN A 712 1.32 6.60 -35.37
C GLN A 712 2.63 7.32 -35.68
N HIS A 713 3.02 7.42 -36.96
CA HIS A 713 4.24 8.12 -37.33
C HIS A 713 4.19 9.58 -36.86
N ARG A 714 3.10 10.30 -37.14
CA ARG A 714 3.04 11.75 -36.91
C ARG A 714 2.91 12.13 -35.44
N PHE A 715 2.01 11.48 -34.71
CA PHE A 715 1.61 11.90 -33.37
C PHE A 715 2.20 11.05 -32.23
N VAL A 716 2.83 9.91 -32.55
CA VAL A 716 3.46 9.02 -31.55
C VAL A 716 4.96 8.91 -31.82
N ASN A 717 5.37 8.30 -32.93
CA ASN A 717 6.79 8.00 -33.18
C ASN A 717 7.65 9.28 -33.23
N SER A 718 7.18 10.32 -33.93
CA SER A 718 7.94 11.58 -34.12
C SER A 718 8.05 12.46 -32.86
N VAL A 719 7.32 12.12 -31.79
CA VAL A 719 7.33 12.84 -30.51
C VAL A 719 7.68 11.93 -29.32
N SER A 720 8.08 10.68 -29.59
CA SER A 720 8.20 9.64 -28.56
C SER A 720 9.29 9.94 -27.52
N ASP A 721 10.43 10.52 -27.93
CA ASP A 721 11.48 10.97 -27.02
C ASP A 721 11.01 12.15 -26.16
N GLN A 722 10.36 13.15 -26.76
CA GLN A 722 9.80 14.32 -26.09
C GLN A 722 8.77 13.94 -25.02
N VAL A 723 7.85 13.03 -25.36
CA VAL A 723 6.84 12.51 -24.43
C VAL A 723 7.48 11.70 -23.31
N ARG A 724 8.53 10.90 -23.59
CA ARG A 724 9.27 10.15 -22.57
C ARG A 724 9.94 11.08 -21.55
N GLU A 725 10.66 12.09 -22.01
CA GLU A 725 11.37 13.01 -21.10
C GLU A 725 10.39 13.83 -20.25
N PHE A 726 9.28 14.30 -20.84
CA PHE A 726 8.19 14.93 -20.07
C PHE A 726 7.60 13.96 -19.02
N ALA A 727 7.34 12.71 -19.40
CA ALA A 727 6.80 11.68 -18.52
C ALA A 727 7.74 11.33 -17.36
N GLU A 728 9.06 11.29 -17.59
CA GLU A 728 10.06 11.09 -16.54
C GLU A 728 10.10 12.30 -15.61
N GLY A 729 10.14 13.53 -16.14
CA GLY A 729 10.12 14.76 -15.34
C GLY A 729 8.89 14.89 -14.45
N PHE A 730 7.72 14.46 -14.94
CA PHE A 730 6.50 14.38 -14.13
C PHE A 730 6.62 13.31 -13.03
N SER A 731 7.18 12.14 -13.36
CA SER A 731 7.35 11.02 -12.41
C SER A 731 8.28 11.35 -11.26
N GLU A 732 9.32 12.14 -11.51
CA GLU A 732 10.27 12.59 -10.48
C GLU A 732 9.58 13.32 -9.32
N ILE A 733 8.47 14.01 -9.58
CA ILE A 733 7.71 14.74 -8.56
C ILE A 733 6.67 13.85 -7.85
N MET A 734 6.44 12.61 -8.30
CA MET A 734 5.50 11.68 -7.67
C MET A 734 6.09 10.94 -6.46
N CYS A 735 5.24 10.54 -5.51
CA CYS A 735 5.66 9.69 -4.38
C CYS A 735 6.19 8.32 -4.82
N ASP A 736 5.69 7.80 -5.95
CA ASP A 736 6.12 6.53 -6.57
C ASP A 736 6.08 6.70 -8.10
N LYS A 737 7.26 6.62 -8.74
CA LYS A 737 7.41 6.74 -10.19
C LYS A 737 6.58 5.71 -10.97
N SER A 738 6.36 4.52 -10.41
CA SER A 738 5.60 3.45 -11.08
C SER A 738 4.12 3.79 -11.27
N LEU A 739 3.59 4.75 -10.49
CA LEU A 739 2.19 5.16 -10.54
C LEU A 739 1.90 6.24 -11.60
N ARG A 740 2.90 6.71 -12.36
CA ARG A 740 2.72 7.71 -13.43
C ARG A 740 1.65 7.30 -14.44
N ALA A 741 1.78 6.12 -15.05
CA ALA A 741 0.82 5.62 -16.03
C ALA A 741 -0.58 5.45 -15.40
N PHE A 742 -0.62 4.98 -14.15
CA PHE A 742 -1.87 4.83 -13.39
C PHE A 742 -2.56 6.17 -13.12
N PHE A 743 -1.81 7.24 -12.78
CA PHE A 743 -2.33 8.59 -12.58
C PHE A 743 -3.08 9.08 -13.84
N PHE A 744 -2.42 9.11 -15.00
CA PHE A 744 -3.06 9.56 -16.25
C PHE A 744 -4.19 8.62 -16.68
N ARG A 745 -4.00 7.29 -16.55
CA ARG A 745 -5.04 6.31 -16.89
C ARG A 745 -6.26 6.41 -15.98
N SER A 746 -6.15 6.92 -14.76
CA SER A 746 -7.28 7.09 -13.82
C SER A 746 -8.15 8.31 -14.11
N LEU A 747 -7.62 9.32 -14.81
CA LEU A 747 -8.33 10.55 -15.16
C LEU A 747 -9.04 10.46 -16.52
N GLU A 748 -10.10 11.23 -16.71
CA GLU A 748 -10.55 11.63 -18.04
C GLU A 748 -9.77 12.88 -18.51
N LEU A 749 -9.65 13.11 -19.82
CA LEU A 749 -9.00 14.31 -20.36
C LEU A 749 -9.56 15.60 -19.73
N LYS A 750 -10.88 15.66 -19.60
CA LYS A 750 -11.59 16.79 -18.99
C LYS A 750 -11.25 16.98 -17.50
N ASP A 751 -10.92 15.92 -16.77
CA ASP A 751 -10.50 16.06 -15.37
C ASP A 751 -9.14 16.77 -15.31
N LEU A 752 -8.19 16.38 -16.16
CA LEU A 752 -6.88 17.04 -16.22
C LEU A 752 -7.00 18.49 -16.71
N ASP A 753 -7.82 18.75 -17.73
CA ASP A 753 -8.15 20.11 -18.19
C ASP A 753 -8.67 20.97 -17.03
N GLN A 754 -9.60 20.43 -16.22
CA GLN A 754 -10.15 21.12 -15.04
C GLN A 754 -9.16 21.26 -13.87
N MET A 755 -8.13 20.42 -13.80
CA MET A 755 -7.05 20.55 -12.81
C MET A 755 -6.04 21.63 -13.20
N LEU A 756 -5.71 21.76 -14.49
CA LEU A 756 -4.69 22.70 -15.00
C LEU A 756 -5.26 24.07 -15.39
N HIS A 757 -6.46 24.11 -15.99
CA HIS A 757 -7.14 25.35 -16.38
C HIS A 757 -8.16 25.85 -15.34
N GLY A 758 -8.72 24.96 -14.53
CA GLY A 758 -9.79 25.31 -13.59
C GLY A 758 -11.16 25.39 -14.24
N SER A 759 -11.93 26.44 -13.93
CA SER A 759 -13.30 26.62 -14.40
C SER A 759 -13.37 27.33 -15.75
N ASP A 760 -13.98 26.67 -16.74
CA ASP A 760 -14.33 27.28 -18.04
C ASP A 760 -15.42 28.37 -17.95
N ARG A 761 -16.08 28.50 -16.80
CA ARG A 761 -17.18 29.46 -16.60
C ARG A 761 -16.64 30.89 -16.58
N ALA A 762 -17.38 31.81 -17.19
CA ALA A 762 -17.10 33.24 -17.05
C ALA A 762 -17.18 33.65 -15.56
N ILE A 763 -16.32 34.59 -15.17
CA ILE A 763 -16.26 35.09 -13.78
C ILE A 763 -17.58 35.80 -13.45
N CYS A 764 -18.37 35.16 -12.59
CA CYS A 764 -19.61 35.66 -12.02
C CYS A 764 -19.27 36.73 -10.96
N VAL A 765 -19.75 37.96 -11.17
CA VAL A 765 -19.42 39.09 -10.29
C VAL A 765 -20.22 39.01 -8.99
N GLU A 766 -21.40 38.40 -9.04
CA GLU A 766 -22.26 38.11 -7.90
C GLU A 766 -21.59 37.11 -6.95
N ASP A 767 -20.98 36.05 -7.49
CA ASP A 767 -20.19 35.06 -6.72
C ASP A 767 -18.89 35.68 -6.16
N TRP A 768 -18.20 36.50 -6.96
CA TRP A 768 -17.03 37.27 -6.53
C TRP A 768 -17.37 38.16 -5.33
N LYS A 769 -18.48 38.89 -5.43
CA LYS A 769 -18.97 39.80 -4.40
C LYS A 769 -19.42 39.06 -3.13
N ALA A 770 -20.07 37.90 -3.27
CA ALA A 770 -20.48 37.05 -2.14
C ALA A 770 -19.28 36.49 -1.34
N HIS A 771 -18.13 36.29 -1.99
CA HIS A 771 -16.89 35.81 -1.37
C HIS A 771 -15.90 36.94 -0.99
N THR A 772 -16.34 38.21 -1.05
CA THR A 772 -15.52 39.38 -0.69
C THR A 772 -15.93 39.97 0.67
N GLU A 773 -14.97 40.08 1.58
CA GLU A 773 -15.08 40.78 2.86
C GLU A 773 -14.52 42.22 2.76
N TYR A 774 -15.13 43.14 3.53
CA TYR A 774 -14.87 44.58 3.45
C TYR A 774 -14.26 45.11 4.74
N ASN A 775 -13.03 45.64 4.66
CA ASN A 775 -12.26 46.07 5.83
C ASN A 775 -12.03 47.60 5.77
N GLY A 776 -12.61 48.33 6.74
CA GLY A 776 -12.58 49.80 6.75
C GLY A 776 -13.55 50.48 5.77
N CYS A 777 -14.43 49.68 5.15
CA CYS A 777 -15.52 50.12 4.29
C CYS A 777 -16.76 49.23 4.49
N ARG A 778 -17.94 49.73 4.12
CA ARG A 778 -19.19 48.96 4.08
C ARG A 778 -19.60 48.73 2.63
N GLU A 779 -20.34 47.65 2.38
CA GLU A 779 -20.90 47.35 1.05
C GLU A 779 -21.77 48.50 0.50
N THR A 780 -22.42 49.26 1.40
CA THR A 780 -23.24 50.44 1.09
C THR A 780 -22.44 51.69 0.74
N ASP A 781 -21.11 51.69 0.87
CA ASP A 781 -20.29 52.87 0.59
C ASP A 781 -20.21 53.13 -0.91
N SER A 782 -20.33 54.40 -1.33
CA SER A 782 -20.38 54.78 -2.75
C SER A 782 -19.20 54.25 -3.57
N GLN A 783 -17.99 54.20 -3.00
CA GLN A 783 -16.81 53.64 -3.65
C GLN A 783 -16.91 52.12 -3.91
N ILE A 784 -17.55 51.36 -3.02
CA ILE A 784 -17.73 49.91 -3.21
C ILE A 784 -18.80 49.64 -4.26
N ILE A 785 -19.86 50.46 -4.27
CA ILE A 785 -20.89 50.43 -5.31
C ILE A 785 -20.27 50.79 -6.69
N TRP A 786 -19.43 51.82 -6.76
CA TRP A 786 -18.70 52.18 -7.99
C TRP A 786 -17.79 51.05 -8.45
N PHE A 787 -17.01 50.45 -7.55
CA PHE A 787 -16.09 49.37 -7.87
C PHE A 787 -16.83 48.20 -8.54
N TRP A 788 -17.87 47.67 -7.91
CA TRP A 788 -18.62 46.54 -8.47
C TRP A 788 -19.33 46.89 -9.78
N LYS A 789 -19.93 48.08 -9.89
CA LYS A 789 -20.54 48.57 -11.14
C LYS A 789 -19.52 48.66 -12.28
N ILE A 790 -18.27 49.05 -12.01
CA ILE A 790 -17.20 49.09 -13.02
C ILE A 790 -16.79 47.65 -13.39
N VAL A 791 -16.65 46.73 -12.43
CA VAL A 791 -16.30 45.31 -12.67
C VAL A 791 -17.41 44.57 -13.45
N GLU A 792 -18.68 44.85 -13.19
CA GLU A 792 -19.82 44.40 -14.00
C GLU A 792 -19.70 44.88 -15.45
N GLY A 793 -19.19 46.11 -15.68
CA GLY A 793 -18.94 46.66 -17.01
C GLY A 793 -17.66 46.19 -17.72
N MET A 794 -16.77 45.45 -17.06
CA MET A 794 -15.52 44.94 -17.64
C MET A 794 -15.73 43.71 -18.54
N SER A 795 -14.86 43.54 -19.55
CA SER A 795 -14.79 42.30 -20.35
C SER A 795 -14.30 41.10 -19.52
N VAL A 796 -14.47 39.89 -20.05
CA VAL A 796 -14.01 38.65 -19.38
C VAL A 796 -12.50 38.67 -19.15
N GLU A 797 -11.75 39.18 -20.13
CA GLU A 797 -10.29 39.34 -20.08
C GLU A 797 -9.90 40.38 -19.03
N GLN A 798 -10.55 41.55 -19.01
CA GLN A 798 -10.30 42.59 -17.99
C GLN A 798 -10.59 42.08 -16.58
N ARG A 799 -11.68 41.31 -16.38
CA ARG A 799 -11.99 40.66 -15.09
C ARG A 799 -10.92 39.66 -14.68
N ARG A 800 -10.38 38.86 -15.61
CA ARG A 800 -9.26 37.93 -15.36
C ARG A 800 -7.98 38.66 -14.98
N VAL A 801 -7.65 39.76 -15.66
CA VAL A 801 -6.47 40.58 -15.35
C VAL A 801 -6.62 41.25 -13.97
N LEU A 802 -7.81 41.77 -13.63
CA LEU A 802 -8.09 42.32 -12.29
C LEU A 802 -8.00 41.25 -11.19
N LEU A 803 -8.52 40.04 -11.45
CA LEU A 803 -8.42 38.91 -10.52
C LEU A 803 -6.96 38.51 -10.30
N PHE A 804 -6.17 38.43 -11.37
CA PHE A 804 -4.74 38.13 -11.31
C PHE A 804 -3.98 39.20 -10.52
N PHE A 805 -4.23 40.48 -10.77
CA PHE A 805 -3.65 41.58 -10.00
C PHE A 805 -3.99 41.49 -8.49
N TRP A 806 -5.23 41.15 -8.13
CA TRP A 806 -5.67 41.03 -6.73
C TRP A 806 -5.10 39.77 -6.03
N THR A 807 -4.94 38.64 -6.74
CA THR A 807 -4.78 37.32 -6.09
C THR A 807 -3.60 36.47 -6.60
N SER A 808 -2.93 36.87 -7.68
CA SER A 808 -2.08 36.03 -8.52
C SER A 808 -2.77 34.77 -9.08
N VAL A 809 -4.11 34.76 -9.16
CA VAL A 809 -4.90 33.67 -9.75
C VAL A 809 -5.54 34.18 -11.05
N LYS A 810 -5.11 33.66 -12.20
CA LYS A 810 -5.64 34.07 -13.53
C LYS A 810 -6.89 33.26 -13.92
N TYR A 811 -7.02 32.03 -13.40
CA TYR A 811 -8.11 31.10 -13.66
C TYR A 811 -8.61 30.52 -12.34
N LEU A 812 -9.91 30.57 -12.09
CA LEU A 812 -10.50 30.09 -10.83
C LEU A 812 -10.57 28.55 -10.78
N PRO A 813 -10.49 27.94 -9.58
CA PRO A 813 -10.88 26.55 -9.37
C PRO A 813 -12.30 26.24 -9.88
N VAL A 814 -12.62 24.96 -10.07
CA VAL A 814 -13.95 24.51 -10.55
C VAL A 814 -15.07 24.94 -9.59
N GLU A 815 -14.75 25.05 -8.31
CA GLU A 815 -15.59 25.55 -7.21
C GLU A 815 -15.83 27.07 -7.24
N GLY A 816 -15.23 27.81 -8.18
CA GLY A 816 -15.30 29.27 -8.22
C GLY A 816 -14.52 29.92 -7.08
N PHE A 817 -15.06 31.01 -6.53
CA PHE A 817 -14.40 31.75 -5.45
C PHE A 817 -14.36 30.97 -4.13
N GLY A 818 -15.31 30.06 -3.90
CA GLY A 818 -15.30 29.15 -2.74
C GLY A 818 -14.16 28.12 -2.75
N GLY A 819 -13.46 27.93 -3.88
CA GLY A 819 -12.28 27.06 -3.99
C GLY A 819 -10.95 27.74 -3.66
N LEU A 820 -10.93 29.04 -3.36
CA LEU A 820 -9.71 29.76 -3.02
C LEU A 820 -9.23 29.42 -1.60
N GLN A 821 -7.92 29.51 -1.37
CA GLN A 821 -7.29 29.24 -0.06
C GLN A 821 -7.71 30.23 1.03
N SER A 822 -8.24 31.40 0.65
CA SER A 822 -8.74 32.42 1.58
C SER A 822 -9.88 33.19 0.93
N ARG A 823 -10.68 33.88 1.76
CA ARG A 823 -11.66 34.86 1.28
C ARG A 823 -10.95 36.06 0.69
N LEU A 824 -11.66 36.77 -0.19
CA LEU A 824 -11.16 37.99 -0.79
C LEU A 824 -11.38 39.16 0.15
N TYR A 825 -10.40 40.06 0.25
CA TYR A 825 -10.47 41.21 1.13
C TYR A 825 -10.33 42.52 0.36
N LEU A 826 -11.28 43.43 0.55
CA LEU A 826 -11.22 44.78 0.01
C LEU A 826 -11.00 45.78 1.17
N TYR A 827 -9.84 46.42 1.16
CA TYR A 827 -9.39 47.40 2.14
C TYR A 827 -9.50 48.82 1.58
N ARG A 828 -9.96 49.78 2.40
CA ARG A 828 -9.85 51.22 2.09
C ARG A 828 -8.56 51.79 2.68
N THR A 829 -7.67 52.31 1.84
CA THR A 829 -6.44 52.97 2.31
C THR A 829 -6.69 54.46 2.64
N PRO A 830 -5.87 55.07 3.52
CA PRO A 830 -5.90 56.51 3.80
C PRO A 830 -5.08 57.33 2.78
N GLU A 831 -4.50 56.68 1.77
CA GLU A 831 -3.55 57.26 0.82
C GLU A 831 -4.19 58.24 -0.18
N SER A 832 -3.33 58.94 -0.93
CA SER A 832 -3.76 59.94 -1.91
C SER A 832 -4.71 59.33 -2.95
N HIS A 833 -5.77 60.08 -3.26
CA HIS A 833 -6.78 59.77 -4.27
C HIS A 833 -6.27 59.82 -5.72
N GLU A 834 -4.97 60.11 -5.91
CA GLU A 834 -4.27 60.08 -7.20
C GLU A 834 -3.45 58.80 -7.41
N ARG A 835 -3.22 58.00 -6.36
CA ARG A 835 -2.56 56.68 -6.50
C ARG A 835 -3.48 55.68 -7.19
N LEU A 836 -2.86 54.69 -7.83
CA LEU A 836 -3.54 53.49 -8.34
C LEU A 836 -3.94 52.56 -7.17
N PRO A 837 -4.83 51.57 -7.41
CA PRO A 837 -5.04 50.49 -6.45
C PRO A 837 -3.74 49.70 -6.25
N SER A 838 -3.52 49.18 -5.04
CA SER A 838 -2.43 48.24 -4.74
C SER A 838 -3.01 46.89 -4.29
N ALA A 839 -2.24 45.81 -4.44
CA ALA A 839 -2.67 44.47 -4.06
C ALA A 839 -1.60 43.74 -3.25
N HIS A 840 -2.03 42.95 -2.27
CA HIS A 840 -1.18 42.01 -1.55
C HIS A 840 -1.71 40.60 -1.81
N THR A 841 -1.25 40.00 -2.92
CA THR A 841 -1.76 38.74 -3.46
C THR A 841 -1.57 37.55 -2.52
N CYS A 842 -0.50 37.56 -1.71
CA CYS A 842 -0.27 36.58 -0.63
C CYS A 842 -1.43 36.54 0.40
N PHE A 843 -2.17 37.64 0.58
CA PHE A 843 -3.28 37.76 1.53
C PHE A 843 -4.63 38.02 0.86
N TYR A 844 -4.76 37.77 -0.45
CA TYR A 844 -6.00 37.98 -1.22
C TYR A 844 -6.60 39.39 -1.01
N ARG A 845 -5.74 40.41 -0.87
CA ARG A 845 -6.12 41.76 -0.45
C ARG A 845 -5.98 42.79 -1.57
N LEU A 846 -7.05 43.52 -1.85
CA LEU A 846 -7.05 44.70 -2.73
C LEU A 846 -7.22 45.96 -1.87
N CYS A 847 -6.34 46.94 -2.09
CA CYS A 847 -6.30 48.21 -1.39
C CYS A 847 -6.79 49.32 -2.32
N LEU A 848 -7.96 49.89 -2.04
CA LEU A 848 -8.54 50.99 -2.82
C LEU A 848 -8.27 52.36 -2.17
N PRO A 849 -7.62 53.30 -2.89
CA PRO A 849 -7.54 54.71 -2.53
C PRO A 849 -8.91 55.39 -2.47
N ARG A 850 -8.96 56.56 -1.80
CA ARG A 850 -10.19 57.34 -1.62
C ARG A 850 -10.57 58.17 -2.85
N TYR A 851 -10.90 57.51 -3.96
CA TYR A 851 -11.32 58.17 -5.19
C TYR A 851 -12.51 59.12 -4.98
N LYS A 852 -12.43 60.30 -5.61
CA LYS A 852 -13.45 61.38 -5.54
C LYS A 852 -14.62 61.19 -6.50
N SER A 853 -14.48 60.35 -7.52
CA SER A 853 -15.51 60.09 -8.54
C SER A 853 -15.41 58.67 -9.12
N GLU A 854 -16.52 58.17 -9.63
CA GLU A 854 -16.60 56.88 -10.36
C GLU A 854 -15.64 56.88 -11.57
N ALA A 855 -15.60 57.96 -12.35
CA ALA A 855 -14.74 58.07 -13.53
C ALA A 855 -13.24 57.93 -13.20
N LYS A 856 -12.76 58.51 -12.08
CA LYS A 856 -11.35 58.38 -11.68
C LYS A 856 -11.03 56.96 -11.19
N MET A 857 -11.98 56.30 -10.53
CA MET A 857 -11.84 54.89 -10.19
C MET A 857 -11.80 54.03 -11.46
N GLN A 858 -12.66 54.30 -12.46
CA GLN A 858 -12.69 53.57 -13.73
C GLN A 858 -11.39 53.72 -14.52
N GLU A 859 -10.85 54.93 -14.65
CA GLU A 859 -9.54 55.19 -15.27
C GLU A 859 -8.42 54.40 -14.54
N SER A 860 -8.39 54.46 -13.20
CA SER A 860 -7.36 53.79 -12.40
C SER A 860 -7.45 52.26 -12.47
N LEU A 861 -8.67 51.71 -12.55
CA LEU A 861 -8.92 50.28 -12.78
C LEU A 861 -8.57 49.86 -14.22
N GLN A 862 -8.83 50.72 -15.22
CA GLN A 862 -8.45 50.45 -16.61
C GLN A 862 -6.93 50.40 -16.78
N ILE A 863 -6.17 51.20 -16.03
CA ILE A 863 -4.70 51.18 -16.04
C ILE A 863 -4.18 49.84 -15.50
N ILE A 864 -4.62 49.39 -14.31
CA ILE A 864 -4.14 48.12 -13.74
C ILE A 864 -4.65 46.87 -14.48
N THR A 865 -5.70 46.97 -15.30
CA THR A 865 -6.18 45.87 -16.16
C THR A 865 -5.48 45.78 -17.51
N GLN A 866 -4.40 46.55 -17.74
CA GLN A 866 -3.48 46.34 -18.87
C GLN A 866 -2.48 45.25 -18.51
N GLU A 867 -2.30 44.26 -19.38
CA GLU A 867 -1.53 43.03 -19.05
C GLU A 867 -0.11 43.32 -18.53
N HIS A 868 0.60 44.28 -19.12
CA HIS A 868 1.97 44.66 -18.76
C HIS A 868 2.09 45.31 -17.36
N LEU A 869 1.01 45.87 -16.81
CA LEU A 869 1.01 46.44 -15.46
C LEU A 869 0.54 45.42 -14.41
N SER A 870 -0.30 44.46 -14.79
CA SER A 870 -0.90 43.47 -13.89
C SER A 870 0.10 42.55 -13.17
N CYS A 871 1.28 42.36 -13.77
CA CYS A 871 2.38 41.55 -13.23
C CYS A 871 3.36 42.34 -12.34
N SER A 872 3.13 43.63 -12.09
CA SER A 872 4.10 44.52 -11.38
C SER A 872 3.66 44.93 -9.96
N PHE A 873 2.54 44.39 -9.47
CA PHE A 873 1.93 44.59 -8.13
C PHE A 873 1.91 46.01 -7.54
N GLY A 874 2.07 47.05 -8.36
CA GLY A 874 1.94 48.45 -7.94
C GLY A 874 3.21 49.12 -7.41
N ILE A 875 4.41 48.67 -7.79
CA ILE A 875 5.66 49.40 -7.52
C ILE A 875 5.89 50.46 -8.63
N TRP A 876 5.25 51.63 -8.49
CA TRP A 876 5.49 52.84 -9.30
C TRP A 876 5.28 54.12 -8.48
#